data_AF-A0A9N8HDG2-F1
#
_entry.id   AF-A0A9N8HDG2-F1
#
_cell.length_a   1.000
_cell.length_b   1.000
_cell.length_c   1.000
_cell.angle_alpha   90.00
_cell.angle_beta   90.00
_cell.angle_gamma   90.00
#
_symmetry.space_group_name_H-M   'P 1'
#
loop_
_entity.id
_entity.type
_entity.pdbx_description
1 polymer ?
#
loop_
_entity_poly.entity_id
_entity_poly.type
_entity_poly.pdbx_seq_one_letter_code
_entity_poly.pdbx_strand_id
1 'polypeptide(L)'
;MNPRLKKNGFEMQVEKLLENRSPLLKKGISLQPFQPKESALLTPLKKNDVEIPLIPGTTGSEAKPTLLLYDLANDQHKEKDVYKYIEKNRKKSVTVLYGTSGAGKTRSALEYLSLNKGIYLTATTRNNRDSGSEDLDVDMVLGGLPTLSRFNDDDETKKAKAKGNLQRVLLKLRAILYIRKAIHDRLERVGSLSPLNWLLVQLYPTYFFECDIFLDIYNGCKDFVTEATVDDRIVGRQKPDWKAIVVDESRQLQRNGHENFMSSDGKGTRSAYSAENMDVESAAAVAKQALEDIASFDEFRPLDEQVVEQYLETFLDLTNIRNAVKKHIARWLVGRPRWAANYMEEFLWRSLKPPPGSRKAFTDHEKRVVEAIDRYIDYMTKSPGERRLSYTGNTTAYTSIDRFISRQKGLGTPGQALRQAIYKYAVGGQTTLMSKHVAELVEVGFAGLWTKQNSPEGTIYQVVIGEPIVVQAGAEFFGLEDMTTWSLYLQENASAQGFAFEKCSLVPIRTKLEALVKNEYTEKLDGFVISQKSSYGAFAQICASPSDVMKWIHNAVDAELEGAVPPFCFPDVYMGPDVLTLMWNAGYTEFVSSFVQIKYEKKTKQAKAVGTLIPALFFMCANVVPTMRVRTSRRIPTSSRNGKLLRAS
;
A
#
# COMPACT_ATOMS: atom_id res chain seq x y z
N MET A 1 -11.73 -58.70 -6.52
CA MET A 1 -10.27 -58.60 -6.73
C MET A 1 -10.02 -57.45 -7.70
N ASN A 2 -9.39 -56.38 -7.24
CA ASN A 2 -9.19 -55.14 -8.00
C ASN A 2 -7.88 -55.25 -8.79
N PRO A 3 -7.84 -54.98 -10.12
CA PRO A 3 -6.59 -55.08 -10.86
C PRO A 3 -5.64 -54.00 -10.34
N ARG A 4 -4.51 -54.43 -9.76
CA ARG A 4 -3.39 -53.56 -9.36
C ARG A 4 -2.86 -52.87 -10.62
N LEU A 5 -3.45 -51.73 -10.97
CA LEU A 5 -2.86 -50.77 -11.90
C LEU A 5 -1.48 -50.44 -11.35
N LYS A 6 -0.44 -50.78 -12.12
CA LYS A 6 0.95 -50.47 -11.76
C LYS A 6 1.05 -48.96 -11.56
N LYS A 7 1.41 -48.53 -10.35
CA LYS A 7 1.79 -47.14 -10.08
C LYS A 7 2.90 -46.75 -11.04
N ASN A 8 2.85 -45.54 -11.57
CA ASN A 8 3.91 -45.08 -12.45
C ASN A 8 5.14 -44.65 -11.63
N GLY A 9 6.27 -44.45 -12.29
CA GLY A 9 7.54 -44.12 -11.62
C GLY A 9 7.48 -42.88 -10.74
N PHE A 10 6.69 -41.87 -11.13
CA PHE A 10 6.49 -40.64 -10.36
C PHE A 10 5.71 -40.90 -9.05
N GLU A 11 4.57 -41.60 -9.12
CA GLU A 11 3.78 -41.94 -7.93
C GLU A 11 4.59 -42.79 -6.93
N MET A 12 5.32 -43.78 -7.43
CA MET A 12 6.20 -44.62 -6.60
C MET A 12 7.30 -43.80 -5.92
N GLN A 13 7.89 -42.84 -6.63
CA GLN A 13 8.94 -41.99 -6.08
C GLN A 13 8.38 -41.05 -5.00
N VAL A 14 7.20 -40.45 -5.22
CA VAL A 14 6.52 -39.63 -4.19
C VAL A 14 6.25 -40.44 -2.93
N GLU A 15 5.71 -41.65 -3.06
CA GLU A 15 5.45 -42.53 -1.91
C GLU A 15 6.73 -42.93 -1.19
N LYS A 16 7.78 -43.30 -1.92
CA LYS A 16 9.10 -43.63 -1.35
C LYS A 16 9.68 -42.45 -0.55
N LEU A 17 9.59 -41.23 -1.07
CA LEU A 17 10.06 -40.03 -0.37
C LEU A 17 9.24 -39.74 0.88
N LEU A 18 7.92 -39.95 0.83
CA LEU A 18 7.04 -39.80 2.00
C LEU A 18 7.29 -40.87 3.07
N GLU A 19 7.57 -42.11 2.67
CA GLU A 19 7.89 -43.22 3.59
C GLU A 19 9.19 -42.96 4.36
N ASN A 20 10.22 -42.46 3.67
CA ASN A 20 11.50 -42.10 4.26
C ASN A 20 11.42 -40.96 5.30
N ARG A 21 10.30 -40.23 5.34
CA ARG A 21 10.08 -39.06 6.19
C ARG A 21 9.19 -39.34 7.40
N SER A 22 8.93 -40.59 7.76
CA SER A 22 8.07 -40.94 8.90
C SER A 22 8.76 -40.74 10.27
N PRO A 23 8.13 -40.09 11.27
CA PRO A 23 6.85 -39.39 11.20
C PRO A 23 6.98 -38.08 10.41
N LEU A 24 5.97 -37.81 9.57
CA LEU A 24 5.93 -36.62 8.72
C LEU A 24 5.91 -35.34 9.56
N LEU A 25 4.99 -35.25 10.52
CA LEU A 25 4.89 -34.11 11.41
C LEU A 25 5.95 -34.21 12.52
N LYS A 26 6.69 -33.13 12.71
CA LYS A 26 7.64 -32.97 13.82
C LYS A 26 7.03 -32.21 14.99
N LYS A 27 5.96 -31.46 14.75
CA LYS A 27 5.22 -30.68 15.75
C LYS A 27 3.71 -30.88 15.59
N GLY A 28 2.98 -30.74 16.69
CA GLY A 28 1.51 -30.72 16.65
C GLY A 28 0.99 -29.53 15.86
N ILE A 29 -0.06 -29.73 15.07
CA ILE A 29 -0.68 -28.66 14.27
C ILE A 29 -1.58 -27.84 15.17
N SER A 30 -1.01 -26.81 15.80
CA SER A 30 -1.74 -25.85 16.63
C SER A 30 -1.07 -24.49 16.55
N LEU A 31 -1.88 -23.43 16.59
CA LEU A 31 -1.36 -22.07 16.74
C LEU A 31 -1.01 -21.85 18.20
N GLN A 32 0.19 -21.32 18.45
CA GLN A 32 0.59 -20.91 19.78
C GLN A 32 0.12 -19.49 20.03
N PRO A 33 -0.43 -19.17 21.22
CA PRO A 33 -0.81 -17.81 21.55
C PRO A 33 0.44 -16.93 21.67
N PHE A 34 0.36 -15.73 21.11
CA PHE A 34 1.38 -14.70 21.28
C PHE A 34 1.31 -14.13 22.70
N GLN A 35 2.47 -14.11 23.37
CA GLN A 35 2.63 -13.52 24.69
C GLN A 35 3.28 -12.13 24.54
N PRO A 36 2.51 -11.04 24.67
CA PRO A 36 3.03 -9.69 24.53
C PRO A 36 4.03 -9.39 25.67
N LYS A 37 5.06 -8.60 25.36
CA LYS A 37 5.99 -8.13 26.39
C LYS A 37 5.27 -7.10 27.26
N GLU A 38 5.41 -7.16 28.58
CA GLU A 38 4.82 -6.15 29.49
C GLU A 38 5.24 -4.72 29.12
N SER A 39 6.48 -4.59 28.66
CA SER A 39 7.05 -3.34 28.17
C SER A 39 6.46 -2.81 26.85
N ALA A 40 5.60 -3.54 26.13
CA ALA A 40 5.01 -3.04 24.90
C ALA A 40 3.83 -2.08 25.15
N LEU A 41 3.65 -1.12 24.25
CA LEU A 41 2.76 0.03 24.49
C LEU A 41 1.31 -0.39 24.70
N LEU A 42 0.82 -1.34 23.90
CA LEU A 42 -0.58 -1.77 23.95
C LEU A 42 -0.82 -2.98 24.88
N THR A 43 0.23 -3.59 25.45
CA THR A 43 0.07 -4.77 26.34
C THR A 43 -0.87 -4.51 27.52
N PRO A 44 -0.78 -3.39 28.26
CA PRO A 44 -1.68 -3.13 29.39
C PRO A 44 -3.15 -2.99 29.00
N LEU A 45 -3.43 -2.76 27.70
CA LEU A 45 -4.76 -2.59 27.16
C LEU A 45 -5.25 -3.84 26.43
N LYS A 46 -4.41 -4.86 26.24
CA LYS A 46 -4.83 -6.08 25.55
C LYS A 46 -5.88 -6.79 26.40
N LYS A 47 -7.01 -7.15 25.78
CA LYS A 47 -8.03 -7.99 26.40
C LYS A 47 -7.48 -9.37 26.77
N ASN A 48 -7.85 -9.86 27.95
CA ASN A 48 -7.37 -11.13 28.48
C ASN A 48 -8.00 -12.34 27.79
N ASP A 49 -9.25 -12.21 27.33
CA ASP A 49 -10.03 -13.23 26.62
C ASP A 49 -9.67 -13.36 25.13
N VAL A 50 -8.75 -12.54 24.64
CA VAL A 50 -8.37 -12.50 23.23
C VAL A 50 -7.02 -13.17 23.02
N GLU A 51 -7.00 -14.29 22.30
CA GLU A 51 -5.79 -15.04 21.95
C GLU A 51 -5.32 -14.71 20.54
N ILE A 52 -4.35 -13.80 20.42
CA ILE A 52 -3.72 -13.48 19.14
C ILE A 52 -2.65 -14.55 18.84
N PRO A 53 -2.67 -15.21 17.67
CA PRO A 53 -1.63 -16.18 17.33
C PRO A 53 -0.24 -15.57 17.19
N LEU A 54 0.77 -16.33 17.59
CA LEU A 54 2.17 -16.13 17.26
C LEU A 54 2.43 -16.62 15.83
N ILE A 55 3.28 -15.93 15.05
CA ILE A 55 3.74 -16.43 13.75
C ILE A 55 4.51 -17.75 13.97
N PRO A 56 4.05 -18.88 13.39
CA PRO A 56 4.76 -20.15 13.50
C PRO A 56 6.21 -20.04 13.02
N GLY A 57 7.14 -20.61 13.80
CA GLY A 57 8.58 -20.57 13.51
C GLY A 57 9.31 -19.33 14.05
N THR A 58 8.59 -18.39 14.66
CA THR A 58 9.22 -17.27 15.39
C THR A 58 9.40 -17.61 16.87
N THR A 59 10.54 -17.23 17.45
CA THR A 59 10.86 -17.47 18.87
C THR A 59 11.65 -16.29 19.45
N GLY A 60 11.70 -16.20 20.79
CA GLY A 60 12.52 -15.22 21.50
C GLY A 60 12.22 -13.77 21.09
N SER A 61 13.25 -13.03 20.67
CA SER A 61 13.12 -11.63 20.25
C SER A 61 12.34 -11.45 18.94
N GLU A 62 12.23 -12.48 18.11
CA GLU A 62 11.52 -12.45 16.82
C GLU A 62 10.06 -12.89 16.92
N ALA A 63 9.63 -13.36 18.09
CA ALA A 63 8.26 -13.80 18.33
C ALA A 63 7.27 -12.66 18.11
N LYS A 64 6.50 -12.70 17.02
CA LYS A 64 5.59 -11.63 16.59
C LYS A 64 4.13 -12.10 16.54
N PRO A 65 3.16 -11.26 16.94
CA PRO A 65 1.75 -11.55 16.74
C PRO A 65 1.41 -11.54 15.24
N THR A 66 0.36 -12.27 14.86
CA THR A 66 -0.24 -12.15 13.54
C THR A 66 -1.77 -12.21 13.58
N LEU A 67 -2.39 -11.12 13.17
CA LEU A 67 -3.84 -11.00 13.01
C LEU A 67 -4.32 -11.66 11.72
N LEU A 68 -3.41 -12.01 10.82
CA LEU A 68 -3.74 -12.79 9.62
C LEU A 68 -4.24 -14.21 9.96
N LEU A 69 -3.80 -14.79 11.09
CA LEU A 69 -4.21 -16.12 11.55
C LEU A 69 -5.24 -16.10 12.69
N TYR A 70 -5.52 -14.92 13.25
CA TYR A 70 -6.45 -14.76 14.37
C TYR A 70 -7.85 -15.24 13.99
N ASP A 71 -8.50 -16.06 14.80
CA ASP A 71 -9.92 -16.41 14.66
C ASP A 71 -10.33 -16.91 13.25
N LEU A 72 -9.46 -17.68 12.57
CA LEU A 72 -9.75 -18.17 11.22
C LEU A 72 -10.94 -19.15 11.19
N ALA A 73 -11.07 -20.02 12.19
CA ALA A 73 -12.11 -21.05 12.24
C ALA A 73 -13.50 -20.55 12.72
N ASN A 74 -13.75 -19.24 12.73
CA ASN A 74 -15.03 -18.68 13.13
C ASN A 74 -16.09 -18.83 12.02
N ASP A 75 -17.17 -19.54 12.33
CA ASP A 75 -18.27 -19.79 11.39
C ASP A 75 -18.98 -18.52 10.91
N GLN A 76 -18.91 -17.41 11.65
CA GLN A 76 -19.47 -16.12 11.24
C GLN A 76 -18.81 -15.58 9.96
N HIS A 77 -17.61 -16.04 9.58
CA HIS A 77 -17.00 -15.66 8.32
C HIS A 77 -17.83 -16.10 7.10
N LYS A 78 -18.71 -17.09 7.25
CA LYS A 78 -19.68 -17.51 6.21
C LYS A 78 -20.64 -16.39 5.82
N GLU A 79 -20.86 -15.42 6.70
CA GLU A 79 -21.77 -14.32 6.45
C GLU A 79 -21.17 -13.20 5.60
N LYS A 80 -19.85 -13.16 5.42
CA LYS A 80 -19.15 -12.16 4.62
C LYS A 80 -19.48 -12.30 3.14
N ASP A 81 -19.64 -11.17 2.45
CA ASP A 81 -19.98 -11.13 1.02
C ASP A 81 -18.93 -11.85 0.16
N VAL A 82 -17.65 -11.66 0.45
CA VAL A 82 -16.54 -12.35 -0.24
C VAL A 82 -16.61 -13.87 -0.06
N TYR A 83 -17.01 -14.36 1.13
CA TYR A 83 -17.16 -15.79 1.37
C TYR A 83 -18.31 -16.35 0.53
N LYS A 84 -19.49 -15.70 0.61
CA LYS A 84 -20.69 -16.06 -0.17
C LYS A 84 -20.39 -16.03 -1.67
N TYR A 85 -19.58 -15.07 -2.11
CA TYR A 85 -19.14 -14.95 -3.50
C TYR A 85 -18.28 -16.14 -3.94
N ILE A 86 -17.24 -16.50 -3.17
CA ILE A 86 -16.38 -17.65 -3.45
C ILE A 86 -17.25 -18.92 -3.51
N GLU A 87 -18.13 -19.11 -2.53
CA GLU A 87 -18.99 -20.29 -2.44
C GLU A 87 -19.94 -20.43 -3.64
N LYS A 88 -20.53 -19.31 -4.08
CA LYS A 88 -21.45 -19.26 -5.24
C LYS A 88 -20.74 -19.58 -6.55
N ASN A 89 -19.49 -19.15 -6.72
CA ASN A 89 -18.78 -19.21 -7.99
C ASN A 89 -17.81 -20.40 -8.12
N ARG A 90 -17.43 -21.07 -7.03
CA ARG A 90 -16.43 -22.16 -7.03
C ARG A 90 -16.66 -23.31 -8.01
N LYS A 91 -17.92 -23.56 -8.41
CA LYS A 91 -18.29 -24.64 -9.37
C LYS A 91 -18.50 -24.14 -10.79
N LYS A 92 -18.63 -22.83 -10.98
CA LYS A 92 -19.07 -22.22 -12.24
C LYS A 92 -17.89 -21.69 -13.04
N SER A 93 -16.94 -21.05 -12.36
CA SER A 93 -15.82 -20.41 -13.03
C SER A 93 -14.65 -20.12 -12.10
N VAL A 94 -13.56 -19.62 -12.68
CA VAL A 94 -12.43 -19.08 -11.92
C VAL A 94 -12.88 -17.80 -11.23
N THR A 95 -12.70 -17.76 -9.91
CA THR A 95 -12.98 -16.58 -9.09
C THR A 95 -11.71 -15.79 -8.86
N VAL A 96 -11.77 -14.49 -9.12
CA VAL A 96 -10.65 -13.54 -8.91
C VAL A 96 -11.02 -12.60 -7.78
N LEU A 97 -10.21 -12.56 -6.73
CA LEU A 97 -10.32 -11.54 -5.69
C LEU A 97 -9.45 -10.35 -6.10
N TYR A 98 -10.07 -9.24 -6.45
CA TYR A 98 -9.40 -8.03 -6.93
C TYR A 98 -9.48 -6.91 -5.89
N GLY A 99 -8.41 -6.15 -5.71
CA GLY A 99 -8.37 -5.08 -4.71
C GLY A 99 -6.96 -4.67 -4.33
N THR A 100 -6.84 -3.53 -3.66
CA THR A 100 -5.55 -2.94 -3.24
C THR A 100 -4.77 -3.86 -2.31
N SER A 101 -3.43 -3.77 -2.34
CA SER A 101 -2.59 -4.42 -1.32
C SER A 101 -3.02 -3.98 0.08
N GLY A 102 -3.30 -4.95 0.96
CA GLY A 102 -3.80 -4.71 2.32
C GLY A 102 -5.32 -4.61 2.46
N ALA A 103 -6.10 -4.74 1.37
CA ALA A 103 -7.56 -4.66 1.40
C ALA A 103 -8.27 -5.89 2.02
N GLY A 104 -7.54 -6.95 2.36
CA GLY A 104 -8.10 -8.16 3.01
C GLY A 104 -8.20 -9.41 2.12
N LYS A 105 -7.81 -9.35 0.84
CA LYS A 105 -7.87 -10.50 -0.10
C LYS A 105 -7.33 -11.82 0.45
N THR A 106 -6.05 -11.83 0.85
CA THR A 106 -5.40 -13.01 1.43
C THR A 106 -6.16 -13.49 2.66
N ARG A 107 -6.51 -12.59 3.57
CA ARG A 107 -7.26 -12.92 4.79
C ARG A 107 -8.59 -13.60 4.47
N SER A 108 -9.37 -13.08 3.52
CA SER A 108 -10.64 -13.68 3.11
C SER A 108 -10.46 -15.06 2.47
N ALA A 109 -9.40 -15.27 1.71
CA ALA A 109 -9.08 -16.58 1.15
C ALA A 109 -8.70 -17.59 2.26
N LEU A 110 -7.94 -17.17 3.27
CA LEU A 110 -7.60 -18.00 4.43
C LEU A 110 -8.84 -18.32 5.27
N GLU A 111 -9.72 -17.35 5.52
CA GLU A 111 -11.00 -17.56 6.21
C GLU A 111 -11.82 -18.62 5.48
N TYR A 112 -11.94 -18.52 4.15
CA TYR A 112 -12.63 -19.54 3.35
C TYR A 112 -12.01 -20.93 3.49
N LEU A 113 -10.68 -21.05 3.34
CA LEU A 113 -9.96 -22.33 3.40
C LEU A 113 -9.87 -22.93 4.81
N SER A 114 -9.98 -22.11 5.85
CA SER A 114 -9.98 -22.58 7.24
C SER A 114 -11.30 -23.23 7.66
N LEU A 115 -12.38 -22.94 6.94
CA LEU A 115 -13.71 -23.55 7.10
C LEU A 115 -13.98 -24.62 6.03
N ASN A 116 -13.24 -24.61 4.92
CA ASN A 116 -13.43 -25.53 3.81
C ASN A 116 -12.09 -26.11 3.38
N LYS A 117 -11.93 -27.44 3.41
CA LYS A 117 -10.71 -28.10 2.93
C LYS A 117 -10.44 -27.66 1.48
N GLY A 118 -9.24 -27.17 1.20
CA GLY A 118 -8.81 -26.74 -0.12
C GLY A 118 -7.29 -26.57 -0.20
N ILE A 119 -6.80 -26.14 -1.35
CA ILE A 119 -5.36 -25.98 -1.59
C ILE A 119 -5.00 -24.49 -1.56
N TYR A 120 -3.92 -24.15 -0.85
CA TYR A 120 -3.33 -22.81 -0.85
C TYR A 120 -1.95 -22.83 -1.51
N LEU A 121 -1.79 -22.08 -2.60
CA LEU A 121 -0.54 -21.86 -3.30
C LEU A 121 -0.16 -20.38 -3.22
N THR A 122 1.13 -20.06 -3.18
CA THR A 122 1.63 -18.69 -3.30
C THR A 122 2.59 -18.60 -4.48
N ALA A 123 2.38 -17.61 -5.35
CA ALA A 123 3.25 -17.35 -6.50
C ALA A 123 4.50 -16.51 -6.15
N THR A 124 4.68 -16.17 -4.88
CA THR A 124 5.90 -15.53 -4.39
C THR A 124 6.30 -16.07 -3.04
N THR A 125 7.59 -16.33 -2.91
CA THR A 125 8.25 -16.42 -1.62
C THR A 125 9.51 -15.54 -1.65
N ARG A 126 9.68 -14.75 -0.59
CA ARG A 126 10.86 -13.91 -0.39
C ARG A 126 11.41 -14.21 1.01
N ASN A 127 11.72 -15.49 1.30
CA ASN A 127 12.33 -16.03 2.54
C ASN A 127 11.52 -15.80 3.85
N ASN A 128 11.58 -16.57 4.94
CA ASN A 128 12.02 -17.96 5.22
C ASN A 128 11.21 -18.58 6.40
N ARG A 129 10.02 -18.05 6.75
CA ARG A 129 9.22 -18.55 7.90
C ARG A 129 7.70 -18.31 7.80
N ASP A 130 6.91 -19.22 7.25
CA ASP A 130 6.60 -19.27 5.82
C ASP A 130 5.14 -18.78 5.66
N SER A 131 4.72 -18.28 4.51
CA SER A 131 3.29 -17.92 4.24
C SER A 131 2.79 -18.62 2.97
N GLY A 132 3.16 -19.89 2.86
CA GLY A 132 3.00 -20.74 1.69
C GLY A 132 4.31 -21.41 1.31
N SER A 133 4.21 -22.61 0.74
CA SER A 133 5.33 -23.30 0.10
C SER A 133 5.84 -22.55 -1.14
N GLU A 134 7.13 -22.73 -1.44
CA GLU A 134 7.77 -22.24 -2.67
C GLU A 134 7.50 -23.16 -3.89
N ASP A 135 6.67 -24.20 -3.73
CA ASP A 135 6.28 -25.15 -4.77
C ASP A 135 5.44 -24.55 -5.90
N LEU A 136 5.19 -23.23 -5.91
CA LEU A 136 4.64 -22.50 -7.05
C LEU A 136 5.48 -21.24 -7.36
N ASP A 137 6.75 -21.21 -6.96
CA ASP A 137 7.61 -20.08 -7.27
C ASP A 137 7.75 -19.86 -8.79
N VAL A 138 7.86 -18.59 -9.18
CA VAL A 138 7.95 -18.16 -10.57
C VAL A 138 9.07 -18.87 -11.31
N ASP A 139 10.27 -18.92 -10.73
CA ASP A 139 11.43 -19.53 -11.39
C ASP A 139 11.26 -21.04 -11.49
N MET A 140 10.58 -21.65 -10.52
CA MET A 140 10.28 -23.07 -10.56
C MET A 140 9.29 -23.42 -11.69
N VAL A 141 8.21 -22.64 -11.83
CA VAL A 141 7.14 -22.91 -12.80
C VAL A 141 7.54 -22.46 -14.21
N LEU A 142 8.07 -21.25 -14.35
CA LEU A 142 8.38 -20.62 -15.63
C LEU A 142 9.85 -20.74 -16.04
N GLY A 143 10.74 -21.15 -15.14
CA GLY A 143 12.16 -21.34 -15.45
C GLY A 143 12.40 -22.38 -16.55
N GLY A 144 13.31 -22.05 -17.46
CA GLY A 144 13.70 -22.90 -18.59
C GLY A 144 12.68 -22.95 -19.73
N LEU A 145 11.60 -22.17 -19.68
CA LEU A 145 10.68 -22.04 -20.81
C LEU A 145 11.33 -21.21 -21.93
N PRO A 146 11.33 -21.71 -23.18
CA PRO A 146 11.73 -20.92 -24.35
C PRO A 146 10.95 -19.61 -24.44
N THR A 147 11.66 -18.51 -24.65
CA THR A 147 11.08 -17.20 -24.96
C THR A 147 10.58 -17.17 -26.40
N LEU A 148 9.44 -16.52 -26.63
CA LEU A 148 8.81 -16.34 -27.95
C LEU A 148 9.39 -15.19 -28.78
N SER A 149 10.24 -14.35 -28.18
CA SER A 149 10.74 -13.08 -28.75
C SER A 149 11.95 -13.21 -29.68
N ARG A 150 12.30 -14.42 -30.16
CA ARG A 150 13.39 -14.53 -31.15
C ARG A 150 12.91 -13.98 -32.51
N PHE A 151 13.56 -12.92 -32.97
CA PHE A 151 13.23 -12.17 -34.20
C PHE A 151 13.10 -13.01 -35.49
N ASN A 152 13.53 -14.27 -35.48
CA ASN A 152 13.58 -15.15 -36.64
C ASN A 152 12.56 -16.29 -36.63
N ASP A 153 11.75 -16.45 -35.58
CA ASP A 153 10.73 -17.50 -35.57
C ASP A 153 9.48 -17.07 -36.37
N ASP A 154 9.01 -17.93 -37.26
CA ASP A 154 7.69 -17.80 -37.89
C ASP A 154 6.54 -18.02 -36.88
N ASP A 155 5.32 -17.65 -37.26
CA ASP A 155 4.15 -17.71 -36.39
C ASP A 155 3.76 -19.14 -35.99
N GLU A 156 4.02 -20.14 -36.85
CA GLU A 156 3.75 -21.54 -36.53
C GLU A 156 4.70 -22.06 -35.45
N THR A 157 5.98 -21.70 -35.56
CA THR A 157 7.03 -22.00 -34.60
C THR A 157 6.73 -21.36 -33.25
N LYS A 158 6.29 -20.09 -33.23
CA LYS A 158 5.88 -19.42 -31.99
C LYS A 158 4.66 -20.09 -31.36
N LYS A 159 3.65 -20.47 -32.14
CA LYS A 159 2.46 -21.20 -31.64
C LYS A 159 2.83 -22.56 -31.07
N ALA A 160 3.70 -23.31 -31.76
CA ALA A 160 4.18 -24.60 -31.28
C ALA A 160 4.97 -24.46 -29.96
N LYS A 161 5.83 -23.44 -29.85
CA LYS A 161 6.56 -23.12 -28.61
C LYS A 161 5.63 -22.73 -27.48
N ALA A 162 4.66 -21.85 -27.73
CA ALA A 162 3.67 -21.43 -26.74
C ALA A 162 2.86 -22.62 -26.21
N LYS A 163 2.39 -23.50 -27.10
CA LYS A 163 1.71 -24.75 -26.73
C LYS A 163 2.61 -25.70 -25.94
N GLY A 164 3.88 -25.82 -26.32
CA GLY A 164 4.88 -26.60 -25.57
C GLY A 164 5.13 -26.03 -24.17
N ASN A 165 5.22 -24.70 -24.03
CA ASN A 165 5.38 -24.01 -22.76
C ASN A 165 4.16 -24.24 -21.87
N LEU A 166 2.95 -24.12 -22.44
CA LEU A 166 1.69 -24.39 -21.79
C LEU A 166 1.65 -25.80 -21.19
N GLN A 167 2.02 -26.78 -22.00
CA GLN A 167 2.04 -28.18 -21.61
C GLN A 167 3.06 -28.46 -20.50
N ARG A 168 4.23 -27.82 -20.54
CA ARG A 168 5.23 -27.92 -19.46
C ARG A 168 4.71 -27.35 -18.14
N VAL A 169 4.05 -26.18 -18.18
CA VAL A 169 3.45 -25.58 -16.97
C VAL A 169 2.32 -26.45 -16.43
N LEU A 170 1.45 -26.99 -17.29
CA LEU A 170 0.40 -27.95 -16.91
C LEU A 170 0.97 -29.12 -16.14
N LEU A 171 2.04 -29.68 -16.67
CA LEU A 171 2.66 -30.86 -16.11
C LEU A 171 3.24 -30.59 -14.71
N LYS A 172 3.93 -29.47 -14.53
CA LYS A 172 4.43 -29.03 -13.22
C LYS A 172 3.30 -28.81 -12.22
N LEU A 173 2.24 -28.10 -12.63
CA LEU A 173 1.07 -27.84 -11.79
C LEU A 173 0.35 -29.11 -11.36
N ARG A 174 0.15 -30.06 -12.27
CA ARG A 174 -0.45 -31.35 -11.92
C ARG A 174 0.43 -32.15 -10.94
N ALA A 175 1.76 -32.11 -11.11
CA ALA A 175 2.68 -32.73 -10.17
C ALA A 175 2.58 -32.10 -8.77
N ILE A 176 2.55 -30.76 -8.66
CA ILE A 176 2.36 -30.02 -7.41
C ILE A 176 1.05 -30.43 -6.72
N LEU A 177 -0.07 -30.44 -7.46
CA LEU A 177 -1.37 -30.83 -6.93
C LEU A 177 -1.41 -32.29 -6.46
N TYR A 178 -0.75 -33.20 -7.18
CA TYR A 178 -0.63 -34.58 -6.77
C TYR A 178 0.18 -34.73 -5.48
N ILE A 179 1.34 -34.07 -5.38
CA ILE A 179 2.19 -34.10 -4.19
C ILE A 179 1.41 -33.60 -2.97
N ARG A 180 0.68 -32.48 -3.11
CA ARG A 180 -0.18 -31.95 -2.05
C ARG A 180 -1.27 -32.93 -1.62
N LYS A 181 -1.93 -33.59 -2.58
CA LYS A 181 -2.89 -34.66 -2.28
C LYS A 181 -2.24 -35.83 -1.55
N ALA A 182 -1.07 -36.29 -2.00
CA ALA A 182 -0.37 -37.41 -1.39
C ALA A 182 0.05 -37.12 0.07
N ILE A 183 0.55 -35.91 0.33
CA ILE A 183 0.85 -35.43 1.69
C ILE A 183 -0.43 -35.37 2.52
N HIS A 184 -1.49 -34.75 2.02
CA HIS A 184 -2.79 -34.67 2.71
C HIS A 184 -3.32 -36.05 3.09
N ASP A 185 -3.42 -36.98 2.12
CA ASP A 185 -3.96 -38.32 2.35
C ASP A 185 -3.13 -39.11 3.36
N ARG A 186 -1.81 -38.85 3.41
CA ARG A 186 -0.94 -39.47 4.40
C ARG A 186 -1.17 -38.90 5.80
N LEU A 187 -1.37 -37.59 5.93
CA LEU A 187 -1.74 -36.96 7.20
C LEU A 187 -3.11 -37.44 7.70
N GLU A 188 -4.11 -37.51 6.81
CA GLU A 188 -5.48 -37.94 7.14
C GLU A 188 -5.52 -39.40 7.65
N ARG A 189 -4.61 -40.26 7.17
CA ARG A 189 -4.48 -41.65 7.68
C ARG A 189 -3.91 -41.73 9.08
N VAL A 190 -3.11 -40.75 9.50
CA VAL A 190 -2.52 -40.70 10.85
C VAL A 190 -3.49 -40.08 11.85
N GLY A 191 -4.38 -39.20 11.41
CA GLY A 191 -5.47 -38.65 12.21
C GLY A 191 -6.38 -37.74 11.38
N SER A 192 -7.56 -37.41 11.91
CA SER A 192 -8.47 -36.49 11.22
C SER A 192 -7.85 -35.10 11.11
N LEU A 193 -7.67 -34.60 9.89
CA LEU A 193 -7.15 -33.27 9.63
C LEU A 193 -8.31 -32.30 9.45
N SER A 194 -8.44 -31.29 10.31
CA SER A 194 -9.43 -30.22 10.11
C SER A 194 -9.04 -29.34 8.90
N PRO A 195 -9.98 -28.59 8.30
CA PRO A 195 -9.64 -27.62 7.24
C PRO A 195 -8.60 -26.59 7.69
N LEU A 196 -8.72 -26.05 8.91
CA LEU A 196 -7.73 -25.16 9.50
C LEU A 196 -6.35 -25.82 9.61
N ASN A 197 -6.26 -27.06 10.12
CA ASN A 197 -4.97 -27.73 10.28
C ASN A 197 -4.31 -27.99 8.92
N TRP A 198 -5.11 -28.36 7.91
CA TRP A 198 -4.62 -28.51 6.55
C TRP A 198 -4.13 -27.18 5.95
N LEU A 199 -4.82 -26.07 6.23
CA LEU A 199 -4.36 -24.75 5.81
C LEU A 199 -3.02 -24.37 6.49
N LEU A 200 -2.91 -24.59 7.80
CA LEU A 200 -1.71 -24.21 8.56
C LEU A 200 -0.44 -24.92 8.07
N VAL A 201 -0.52 -26.21 7.75
CA VAL A 201 0.64 -26.96 7.22
C VAL A 201 1.04 -26.52 5.81
N GLN A 202 0.11 -25.97 5.02
CA GLN A 202 0.40 -25.39 3.72
C GLN A 202 1.03 -23.99 3.82
N LEU A 203 0.63 -23.22 4.84
CA LEU A 203 1.18 -21.89 5.10
C LEU A 203 2.58 -21.97 5.72
N TYR A 204 2.79 -22.84 6.70
CA TYR A 204 4.02 -22.93 7.49
C TYR A 204 4.70 -24.30 7.38
N PRO A 205 5.00 -24.82 6.17
CA PRO A 205 5.51 -26.17 6.02
C PRO A 205 6.83 -26.37 6.78
N THR A 206 7.77 -25.43 6.73
CA THR A 206 9.05 -25.56 7.45
C THR A 206 8.87 -25.64 8.96
N TYR A 207 7.85 -24.98 9.52
CA TYR A 207 7.60 -25.06 10.96
C TYR A 207 7.10 -26.44 11.40
N PHE A 208 6.20 -27.06 10.63
CA PHE A 208 5.55 -28.32 11.00
C PHE A 208 6.32 -29.56 10.55
N PHE A 209 7.08 -29.46 9.44
CA PHE A 209 7.84 -30.55 8.83
C PHE A 209 9.37 -30.38 8.91
N GLU A 210 9.89 -29.29 9.50
CA GLU A 210 11.33 -28.90 9.53
C GLU A 210 11.94 -28.61 8.15
N CYS A 211 11.15 -28.66 7.09
CA CYS A 211 11.50 -28.33 5.72
C CYS A 211 10.24 -27.95 4.94
N ASP A 212 10.39 -27.30 3.79
CA ASP A 212 9.29 -27.19 2.84
C ASP A 212 9.06 -28.56 2.16
N ILE A 213 8.22 -29.39 2.78
CA ILE A 213 7.96 -30.76 2.33
C ILE A 213 7.36 -30.82 0.91
N PHE A 214 6.61 -29.79 0.51
CA PHE A 214 5.97 -29.76 -0.81
C PHE A 214 7.01 -29.53 -1.89
N LEU A 215 7.84 -28.50 -1.71
CA LEU A 215 8.95 -28.19 -2.61
C LEU A 215 9.99 -29.31 -2.62
N ASP A 216 10.32 -29.88 -1.46
CA ASP A 216 11.32 -30.94 -1.34
C ASP A 216 10.91 -32.20 -2.12
N ILE A 217 9.67 -32.67 -1.94
CA ILE A 217 9.16 -33.83 -2.67
C ILE A 217 9.09 -33.54 -4.17
N TYR A 218 8.69 -32.33 -4.55
CA TYR A 218 8.71 -31.92 -5.95
C TYR A 218 10.12 -32.01 -6.53
N ASN A 219 11.12 -31.48 -5.84
CA ASN A 219 12.51 -31.54 -6.26
C ASN A 219 13.06 -32.97 -6.34
N GLY A 220 12.64 -33.86 -5.42
CA GLY A 220 13.01 -35.28 -5.44
C GLY A 220 12.32 -36.10 -6.53
N CYS A 221 11.30 -35.54 -7.19
CA CYS A 221 10.51 -36.21 -8.23
C CYS A 221 10.55 -35.53 -9.60
N LYS A 222 11.10 -34.32 -9.73
CA LYS A 222 11.01 -33.49 -10.94
C LYS A 222 11.51 -34.17 -12.22
N ASP A 223 12.51 -35.05 -12.11
CA ASP A 223 13.06 -35.78 -13.26
C ASP A 223 12.13 -36.91 -13.75
N PHE A 224 11.17 -37.31 -12.92
CA PHE A 224 10.15 -38.32 -13.25
C PHE A 224 8.87 -37.68 -13.80
N VAL A 225 8.74 -36.35 -13.76
CA VAL A 225 7.57 -35.62 -14.23
C VAL A 225 7.56 -35.60 -15.76
N THR A 226 6.76 -36.48 -16.34
CA THR A 226 6.59 -36.66 -17.80
C THR A 226 5.11 -36.70 -18.18
N GLU A 227 4.78 -36.42 -19.44
CA GLU A 227 3.38 -36.45 -19.92
C GLU A 227 2.68 -37.80 -19.65
N ALA A 228 3.43 -38.90 -19.73
CA ALA A 228 2.91 -40.25 -19.49
C ALA A 228 2.71 -40.58 -18.00
N THR A 229 3.33 -39.83 -17.08
CA THR A 229 3.32 -40.11 -15.63
C THR A 229 2.39 -39.21 -14.83
N VAL A 230 1.88 -38.12 -15.41
CA VAL A 230 0.90 -37.26 -14.76
C VAL A 230 -0.41 -37.26 -15.55
N ASP A 231 -1.04 -38.44 -15.60
CA ASP A 231 -2.34 -38.69 -16.25
C ASP A 231 -3.45 -37.87 -15.55
N ASP A 232 -4.41 -37.32 -16.30
CA ASP A 232 -5.62 -36.65 -15.79
C ASP A 232 -6.41 -37.51 -14.79
N ARG A 233 -6.26 -38.83 -14.91
CA ARG A 233 -6.83 -39.80 -13.98
C ARG A 233 -6.26 -39.69 -12.56
N ILE A 234 -5.04 -39.19 -12.37
CA ILE A 234 -4.38 -39.11 -11.06
C ILE A 234 -5.05 -38.04 -10.17
N VAL A 235 -5.47 -36.92 -10.78
CA VAL A 235 -6.27 -35.88 -10.09
C VAL A 235 -7.76 -36.31 -10.01
N GLY A 236 -8.23 -37.09 -10.98
CA GLY A 236 -9.65 -37.49 -11.08
C GLY A 236 -10.09 -38.74 -10.31
N ARG A 237 -9.22 -39.69 -9.98
CA ARG A 237 -9.62 -41.04 -9.50
C ARG A 237 -10.15 -41.09 -8.06
N GLN A 238 -9.80 -40.11 -7.24
CA GLN A 238 -10.40 -39.85 -5.93
C GLN A 238 -10.20 -38.36 -5.69
N LYS A 239 -11.02 -37.50 -6.30
CA LYS A 239 -10.98 -36.07 -5.99
C LYS A 239 -11.17 -35.95 -4.47
N PRO A 240 -10.16 -35.48 -3.71
CA PRO A 240 -10.48 -34.99 -2.38
C PRO A 240 -11.56 -33.93 -2.57
N ASP A 241 -12.51 -33.82 -1.65
CA ASP A 241 -13.59 -32.83 -1.73
C ASP A 241 -13.04 -31.42 -1.43
N TRP A 242 -12.00 -31.02 -2.18
CA TRP A 242 -11.41 -29.70 -2.17
C TRP A 242 -12.44 -28.72 -2.67
N LYS A 243 -12.84 -27.79 -1.80
CA LYS A 243 -13.82 -26.76 -2.17
C LYS A 243 -13.21 -25.65 -3.01
N ALA A 244 -11.91 -25.39 -2.87
CA ALA A 244 -11.20 -24.37 -3.62
C ALA A 244 -9.70 -24.68 -3.76
N ILE A 245 -9.11 -24.12 -4.81
CA ILE A 245 -7.66 -23.95 -4.97
C ILE A 245 -7.42 -22.45 -5.05
N VAL A 246 -6.69 -21.90 -4.08
CA VAL A 246 -6.33 -20.49 -4.00
C VAL A 246 -4.90 -20.33 -4.48
N VAL A 247 -4.68 -19.37 -5.38
CA VAL A 247 -3.35 -18.93 -5.79
C VAL A 247 -3.17 -17.48 -5.34
N ASP A 248 -2.50 -17.28 -4.21
CA ASP A 248 -2.18 -15.94 -3.72
C ASP A 248 -0.98 -15.36 -4.47
N GLU A 249 -0.92 -14.04 -4.55
CA GLU A 249 0.11 -13.27 -5.28
C GLU A 249 0.27 -13.69 -6.76
N SER A 250 -0.76 -14.30 -7.35
CA SER A 250 -0.78 -14.87 -8.72
C SER A 250 -0.28 -13.89 -9.80
N ARG A 251 -0.41 -12.58 -9.58
CA ARG A 251 0.16 -11.50 -10.40
C ARG A 251 1.65 -11.69 -10.73
N GLN A 252 2.40 -12.39 -9.90
CA GLN A 252 3.84 -12.58 -10.08
C GLN A 252 4.12 -13.59 -11.20
N LEU A 253 3.29 -14.63 -11.33
CA LEU A 253 3.29 -15.49 -12.51
C LEU A 253 2.89 -14.70 -13.77
N GLN A 254 1.96 -13.76 -13.65
CA GLN A 254 1.52 -12.94 -14.79
C GLN A 254 2.64 -12.08 -15.36
N ARG A 255 3.39 -11.41 -14.48
CA ARG A 255 4.50 -10.52 -14.87
C ARG A 255 5.63 -11.24 -15.56
N ASN A 256 6.02 -12.39 -15.03
CA ASN A 256 7.20 -13.11 -15.47
C ASN A 256 6.92 -14.03 -16.67
N GLY A 257 5.64 -14.31 -16.99
CA GLY A 257 5.26 -15.12 -18.14
C GLY A 257 5.08 -14.36 -19.46
N HIS A 258 5.31 -13.03 -19.51
CA HIS A 258 4.91 -12.15 -20.64
C HIS A 258 5.56 -12.44 -21.98
N GLU A 259 6.64 -13.21 -21.97
CA GLU A 259 7.41 -13.53 -23.16
C GLU A 259 7.32 -15.02 -23.53
N ASN A 260 6.59 -15.83 -22.75
CA ASN A 260 6.54 -17.29 -22.91
C ASN A 260 5.23 -17.78 -23.53
N PHE A 261 4.18 -16.97 -23.53
CA PHE A 261 2.85 -17.34 -24.02
C PHE A 261 2.36 -16.40 -25.12
N MET A 262 1.58 -16.96 -26.04
CA MET A 262 0.96 -16.22 -27.13
C MET A 262 -0.48 -15.85 -26.80
N SER A 263 -0.92 -14.81 -27.48
CA SER A 263 -2.32 -14.55 -27.65
C SER A 263 -3.08 -15.69 -28.29
N SER A 264 -4.34 -15.80 -27.89
CA SER A 264 -5.30 -16.70 -28.51
C SER A 264 -5.55 -16.44 -30.00
N ASP A 265 -5.48 -15.17 -30.42
CA ASP A 265 -5.49 -14.77 -31.83
C ASP A 265 -4.15 -15.03 -32.54
N GLY A 266 -3.12 -15.39 -31.79
CA GLY A 266 -1.77 -15.65 -32.24
C GLY A 266 -0.98 -14.45 -32.77
N LYS A 267 -1.46 -13.21 -32.60
CA LYS A 267 -0.87 -11.99 -33.15
C LYS A 267 0.06 -11.22 -32.19
N GLY A 268 0.18 -11.61 -30.93
CA GLY A 268 1.03 -10.93 -29.95
C GLY A 268 1.59 -11.84 -28.87
N THR A 269 2.75 -11.45 -28.30
CA THR A 269 3.25 -12.01 -27.04
C THR A 269 2.40 -11.47 -25.89
N ARG A 270 2.04 -12.30 -24.90
CA ARG A 270 1.12 -11.94 -23.81
C ARG A 270 1.69 -12.29 -22.44
N SER A 271 1.34 -11.51 -21.40
CA SER A 271 1.43 -12.00 -20.01
C SER A 271 0.52 -13.19 -19.90
N ALA A 272 0.78 -14.01 -18.90
CA ALA A 272 -0.20 -15.00 -18.49
C ALA A 272 -1.54 -14.37 -17.99
N TYR A 273 -1.85 -13.08 -18.24
CA TYR A 273 -3.13 -12.47 -17.86
C TYR A 273 -3.61 -11.20 -18.62
N SER A 274 -2.89 -10.56 -19.56
CA SER A 274 -3.38 -9.32 -20.24
C SER A 274 -4.50 -9.55 -21.27
N ALA A 275 -5.43 -10.42 -20.93
CA ALA A 275 -6.68 -10.68 -21.59
C ALA A 275 -7.80 -9.94 -20.84
N GLU A 276 -8.14 -8.73 -21.28
CA GLU A 276 -9.55 -8.57 -21.64
C GLU A 276 -9.71 -9.44 -22.89
N ASN A 277 -10.39 -10.57 -22.72
CA ASN A 277 -10.52 -11.70 -23.65
C ASN A 277 -9.29 -12.63 -23.77
N MET A 278 -9.44 -13.81 -23.13
CA MET A 278 -8.80 -15.12 -23.37
C MET A 278 -7.76 -15.70 -22.38
N ASP A 279 -8.18 -16.82 -21.78
CA ASP A 279 -7.57 -18.16 -21.97
C ASP A 279 -6.08 -18.29 -21.59
N VAL A 280 -5.82 -18.19 -20.29
CA VAL A 280 -4.70 -18.90 -19.63
C VAL A 280 -5.05 -20.37 -19.75
N GLU A 281 -4.13 -21.28 -20.06
CA GLU A 281 -4.54 -22.66 -20.41
C GLU A 281 -3.68 -23.75 -19.72
N SER A 282 -3.01 -23.41 -18.59
CA SER A 282 -2.18 -24.40 -17.88
C SER A 282 -2.40 -24.59 -16.38
N ALA A 283 -2.72 -23.52 -15.66
CA ALA A 283 -3.59 -23.68 -14.48
C ALA A 283 -5.05 -23.92 -14.92
N ALA A 284 -5.25 -23.96 -16.24
CA ALA A 284 -6.47 -23.55 -16.86
C ALA A 284 -6.88 -24.48 -18.01
N ALA A 285 -6.37 -25.71 -18.05
CA ALA A 285 -7.13 -26.82 -18.65
C ALA A 285 -8.37 -27.19 -17.79
N VAL A 286 -8.35 -26.90 -16.48
CA VAL A 286 -9.56 -26.98 -15.62
C VAL A 286 -10.47 -25.76 -15.80
N ALA A 287 -9.92 -24.63 -16.23
CA ALA A 287 -10.66 -23.40 -16.44
C ALA A 287 -11.13 -23.21 -17.90
N LYS A 288 -10.48 -23.79 -18.91
CA LYS A 288 -10.82 -23.59 -20.33
C LYS A 288 -12.24 -24.07 -20.67
N GLN A 289 -12.76 -25.06 -19.97
CA GLN A 289 -14.16 -25.48 -20.13
C GLN A 289 -15.18 -24.56 -19.40
N ALA A 290 -14.69 -23.54 -18.67
CA ALA A 290 -15.45 -22.67 -17.76
C ALA A 290 -15.12 -21.16 -17.90
N LEU A 291 -14.39 -20.73 -18.94
CA LEU A 291 -13.81 -19.38 -19.05
C LEU A 291 -14.53 -18.44 -20.01
N GLU A 292 -15.81 -18.70 -20.31
CA GLU A 292 -16.69 -17.66 -20.86
C GLU A 292 -17.16 -16.67 -19.77
N ASP A 293 -16.96 -16.97 -18.47
CA ASP A 293 -17.40 -16.13 -17.33
C ASP A 293 -16.34 -15.99 -16.19
N ILE A 294 -15.34 -15.11 -16.32
CA ILE A 294 -14.46 -14.79 -15.16
C ILE A 294 -15.26 -13.99 -14.14
N ALA A 295 -15.44 -14.57 -12.94
CA ALA A 295 -16.12 -13.92 -11.84
C ALA A 295 -15.09 -13.15 -10.98
N SER A 296 -15.13 -11.82 -10.98
CA SER A 296 -14.32 -10.98 -10.08
C SER A 296 -15.12 -10.46 -8.88
N PHE A 297 -14.53 -10.56 -7.68
CA PHE A 297 -14.98 -9.85 -6.49
C PHE A 297 -14.02 -8.69 -6.20
N ASP A 298 -14.54 -7.47 -6.24
CA ASP A 298 -13.79 -6.22 -6.07
C ASP A 298 -14.32 -5.34 -4.91
N GLU A 299 -15.34 -5.82 -4.19
CA GLU A 299 -16.03 -5.08 -3.12
C GLU A 299 -15.29 -5.09 -1.77
N PHE A 300 -13.95 -5.01 -1.79
CA PHE A 300 -13.16 -4.82 -0.58
C PHE A 300 -13.23 -3.36 -0.13
N ARG A 301 -14.29 -3.04 0.63
CA ARG A 301 -14.53 -1.67 1.12
C ARG A 301 -13.46 -1.26 2.11
N PRO A 302 -12.92 -0.03 2.00
CA PRO A 302 -12.13 0.57 3.07
C PRO A 302 -12.93 0.62 4.38
N LEU A 303 -12.25 0.42 5.50
CA LEU A 303 -12.78 0.60 6.84
C LEU A 303 -13.04 2.08 7.10
N ASP A 304 -14.23 2.40 7.56
CA ASP A 304 -14.55 3.72 8.11
C ASP A 304 -14.12 3.84 9.58
N GLU A 305 -14.30 5.03 10.16
CA GLU A 305 -13.91 5.34 11.55
C GLU A 305 -14.56 4.37 12.55
N GLN A 306 -15.84 4.06 12.38
CA GLN A 306 -16.59 3.22 13.31
C GLN A 306 -16.13 1.76 13.25
N VAL A 307 -15.92 1.24 12.04
CA VAL A 307 -15.43 -0.14 11.85
C VAL A 307 -14.00 -0.28 12.37
N VAL A 308 -13.15 0.73 12.21
CA VAL A 308 -11.81 0.72 12.81
C VAL A 308 -11.89 0.72 14.34
N GLU A 309 -12.75 1.54 14.94
CA GLU A 309 -12.94 1.56 16.40
C GLU A 309 -13.38 0.19 16.92
N GLN A 310 -14.39 -0.42 16.31
CA GLN A 310 -14.87 -1.77 16.64
C GLN A 310 -13.77 -2.83 16.47
N TYR A 311 -12.97 -2.70 15.41
CA TYR A 311 -11.83 -3.59 15.19
C TYR A 311 -10.80 -3.48 16.31
N LEU A 312 -10.44 -2.26 16.75
CA LEU A 312 -9.52 -2.07 17.87
C LEU A 312 -10.09 -2.59 19.19
N GLU A 313 -11.38 -2.33 19.45
CA GLU A 313 -12.09 -2.81 20.64
C GLU A 313 -12.23 -4.34 20.66
N THR A 314 -12.08 -5.02 19.54
CA THR A 314 -12.01 -6.49 19.51
C THR A 314 -10.78 -6.99 20.28
N PHE A 315 -9.67 -6.24 20.27
CA PHE A 315 -8.39 -6.67 20.86
C PHE A 315 -8.01 -5.90 22.12
N LEU A 316 -8.46 -4.65 22.25
CA LEU A 316 -8.09 -3.74 23.32
C LEU A 316 -9.29 -3.41 24.23
N ASP A 317 -9.05 -3.36 25.53
CA ASP A 317 -9.95 -2.75 26.49
C ASP A 317 -9.78 -1.24 26.47
N LEU A 318 -10.66 -0.57 25.72
CA LEU A 318 -10.69 0.88 25.60
C LEU A 318 -11.75 1.52 26.51
N THR A 319 -12.31 0.79 27.49
CA THR A 319 -13.38 1.33 28.37
C THR A 319 -12.95 2.58 29.13
N ASN A 320 -11.68 2.63 29.56
CA ASN A 320 -11.09 3.74 30.31
C ASN A 320 -10.37 4.78 29.42
N ILE A 321 -10.59 4.74 28.11
CA ILE A 321 -10.03 5.69 27.14
C ILE A 321 -11.14 6.65 26.71
N ARG A 322 -10.89 7.96 26.80
CA ARG A 322 -11.86 8.97 26.32
C ARG A 322 -12.20 8.76 24.85
N ASN A 323 -13.46 9.02 24.50
CA ASN A 323 -13.98 8.90 23.14
C ASN A 323 -13.17 9.75 22.13
N ALA A 324 -12.70 10.94 22.53
CA ALA A 324 -11.87 11.79 21.68
C ALA A 324 -10.56 11.09 21.25
N VAL A 325 -9.92 10.35 22.16
CA VAL A 325 -8.70 9.58 21.89
C VAL A 325 -9.01 8.41 20.97
N LYS A 326 -10.07 7.63 21.26
CA LYS A 326 -10.51 6.50 20.41
C LYS A 326 -10.73 6.94 18.96
N LYS A 327 -11.52 7.99 18.76
CA LYS A 327 -11.80 8.58 17.44
C LYS A 327 -10.56 9.09 16.75
N HIS A 328 -9.64 9.73 17.49
CA HIS A 328 -8.39 10.21 16.92
C HIS A 328 -7.56 9.07 16.32
N ILE A 329 -7.41 7.96 17.05
CA ILE A 329 -6.68 6.78 16.56
C ILE A 329 -7.41 6.15 15.38
N ALA A 330 -8.73 5.97 15.52
CA ALA A 330 -9.56 5.35 14.49
C ALA A 330 -9.49 6.12 13.17
N ARG A 331 -9.61 7.45 13.22
CA ARG A 331 -9.50 8.34 12.04
C ARG A 331 -8.17 8.20 11.33
N TRP A 332 -7.05 8.09 12.04
CA TRP A 332 -5.75 7.86 11.41
C TRP A 332 -5.64 6.51 10.69
N LEU A 333 -6.34 5.50 11.20
CA LEU A 333 -6.29 4.13 10.70
C LEU A 333 -7.41 3.80 9.69
N VAL A 334 -8.28 4.78 9.37
CA VAL A 334 -9.27 4.69 8.28
C VAL A 334 -8.59 4.30 6.97
N GLY A 335 -9.26 3.44 6.21
CA GLY A 335 -8.73 2.92 4.95
C GLY A 335 -8.62 1.40 4.97
N ARG A 336 -7.47 0.87 4.58
CA ARG A 336 -7.31 -0.59 4.43
C ARG A 336 -7.16 -1.28 5.79
N PRO A 337 -7.74 -2.48 5.99
CA PRO A 337 -7.60 -3.25 7.24
C PRO A 337 -6.16 -3.48 7.67
N ARG A 338 -5.23 -3.59 6.72
CA ARG A 338 -3.79 -3.74 7.01
C ARG A 338 -3.21 -2.59 7.85
N TRP A 339 -3.75 -1.38 7.78
CA TRP A 339 -3.27 -0.27 8.63
C TRP A 339 -3.57 -0.51 10.10
N ALA A 340 -4.81 -0.87 10.43
CA ALA A 340 -5.21 -1.20 11.79
C ALA A 340 -4.51 -2.47 12.30
N ALA A 341 -4.41 -3.50 11.45
CA ALA A 341 -3.74 -4.75 11.82
C ALA A 341 -2.25 -4.55 12.13
N ASN A 342 -1.51 -3.86 11.25
CA ASN A 342 -0.09 -3.59 11.46
C ASN A 342 0.15 -2.70 12.70
N TYR A 343 -0.72 -1.72 12.95
CA TYR A 343 -0.67 -0.91 14.17
C TYR A 343 -0.75 -1.80 15.42
N MET A 344 -1.74 -2.70 15.47
CA MET A 344 -1.91 -3.64 16.57
C MET A 344 -0.71 -4.58 16.72
N GLU A 345 -0.27 -5.21 15.64
CA GLU A 345 0.83 -6.18 15.65
C GLU A 345 2.14 -5.55 16.11
N GLU A 346 2.48 -4.36 15.62
CA GLU A 346 3.75 -3.69 15.94
C GLU A 346 3.79 -3.21 17.41
N PHE A 347 2.68 -2.69 17.94
CA PHE A 347 2.67 -2.08 19.28
C PHE A 347 2.22 -3.03 20.42
N LEU A 348 1.79 -4.25 20.09
CA LEU A 348 1.74 -5.38 21.03
C LEU A 348 3.09 -6.11 21.16
N TRP A 349 3.96 -5.99 20.16
CA TRP A 349 5.27 -6.67 20.13
C TRP A 349 6.41 -5.83 20.70
N ARG A 350 6.41 -4.52 20.46
CA ARG A 350 7.58 -3.67 20.71
C ARG A 350 7.60 -3.02 22.07
N SER A 351 8.67 -3.30 22.79
CA SER A 351 9.07 -2.66 24.04
C SER A 351 9.45 -1.18 23.88
N LEU A 352 9.31 -0.42 24.96
CA LEU A 352 9.65 0.99 25.11
C LEU A 352 11.05 1.41 24.55
N LYS A 353 11.07 2.63 24.01
CA LYS A 353 12.10 3.66 24.30
C LYS A 353 11.31 4.89 24.74
N PRO A 354 11.70 5.70 25.74
CA PRO A 354 10.92 6.88 26.12
C PRO A 354 10.89 7.88 24.94
N PRO A 355 9.71 8.30 24.44
CA PRO A 355 9.63 9.47 23.58
C PRO A 355 9.45 10.74 24.43
N PRO A 356 9.70 11.92 23.84
CA PRO A 356 9.37 13.17 24.49
C PRO A 356 7.84 13.39 24.53
N GLY A 357 7.31 13.53 25.75
CA GLY A 357 6.12 14.30 26.17
C GLY A 357 4.85 14.24 25.32
N SER A 358 3.79 13.62 25.86
CA SER A 358 2.41 13.90 25.46
C SER A 358 1.91 15.21 26.07
N ARG A 359 1.18 16.03 25.30
CA ARG A 359 0.92 17.47 25.56
C ARG A 359 -0.32 17.84 26.39
N LYS A 360 -0.90 16.94 27.20
CA LYS A 360 -1.93 17.24 28.23
C LYS A 360 -1.88 16.18 29.35
N ALA A 361 -2.66 16.36 30.42
CA ALA A 361 -2.88 15.35 31.45
C ALA A 361 -3.71 14.18 30.89
N PHE A 362 -3.05 13.26 30.18
CA PHE A 362 -3.61 11.98 29.78
C PHE A 362 -3.49 10.98 30.93
N THR A 363 -4.42 10.03 31.01
CA THR A 363 -4.19 8.83 31.81
C THR A 363 -3.00 8.06 31.23
N ASP A 364 -2.34 7.23 32.02
CA ASP A 364 -1.18 6.48 31.51
C ASP A 364 -1.55 5.52 30.37
N HIS A 365 -2.80 5.03 30.37
CA HIS A 365 -3.37 4.27 29.26
C HIS A 365 -3.52 5.12 27.99
N GLU A 366 -4.11 6.32 28.10
CA GLU A 366 -4.26 7.23 26.95
C GLU A 366 -2.90 7.64 26.37
N LYS A 367 -1.91 7.95 27.23
CA LYS A 367 -0.54 8.28 26.80
C LYS A 367 0.02 7.19 25.90
N ARG A 368 -0.14 5.92 26.29
CA ARG A 368 0.39 4.77 25.54
C ARG A 368 -0.24 4.64 24.15
N VAL A 369 -1.56 4.83 24.03
CA VAL A 369 -2.24 4.69 22.73
C VAL A 369 -1.92 5.86 21.80
N VAL A 370 -1.91 7.09 22.34
CA VAL A 370 -1.51 8.31 21.60
C VAL A 370 -0.05 8.20 21.15
N GLU A 371 0.84 7.74 22.02
CA GLU A 371 2.24 7.51 21.68
C GLU A 371 2.41 6.44 20.59
N ALA A 372 1.64 5.34 20.67
CA ALA A 372 1.68 4.29 19.67
C ALA A 372 1.26 4.83 18.29
N ILE A 373 0.16 5.60 18.21
CA ILE A 373 -0.33 6.10 16.92
C ILE A 373 0.60 7.15 16.33
N ASP A 374 1.16 8.06 17.14
CA ASP A 374 2.14 9.05 16.70
C ASP A 374 3.38 8.40 16.08
N ARG A 375 3.91 7.37 16.75
CA ARG A 375 5.04 6.58 16.22
C ARG A 375 4.67 5.84 14.96
N TYR A 376 3.46 5.28 14.91
CA TYR A 376 3.00 4.56 13.74
C TYR A 376 2.95 5.47 12.51
N ILE A 377 2.38 6.66 12.66
CA ILE A 377 2.33 7.68 11.60
C ILE A 377 3.76 8.00 11.16
N ASP A 378 4.66 8.34 12.08
CA ASP A 378 6.07 8.62 11.79
C ASP A 378 6.75 7.48 10.98
N TYR A 379 6.52 6.22 11.36
CA TYR A 379 7.08 5.08 10.63
C TYR A 379 6.49 4.92 9.23
N MET A 380 5.19 5.13 9.10
CA MET A 380 4.47 4.88 7.86
C MET A 380 4.70 5.99 6.83
N THR A 381 4.97 7.22 7.27
CA THR A 381 4.94 8.41 6.43
C THR A 381 6.31 9.01 6.14
N LYS A 382 7.35 8.75 6.95
CA LYS A 382 8.70 9.31 6.72
C LYS A 382 9.59 8.45 5.84
N SER A 383 10.60 9.08 5.25
CA SER A 383 11.64 8.39 4.47
C SER A 383 12.43 7.41 5.37
N PRO A 384 12.95 6.28 4.84
CA PRO A 384 13.68 5.30 5.65
C PRO A 384 14.84 5.87 6.48
N GLY A 385 15.55 6.88 5.96
CA GLY A 385 16.68 7.52 6.64
C GLY A 385 16.27 8.43 7.81
N GLU A 386 15.05 8.94 7.81
CA GLU A 386 14.50 9.83 8.84
C GLU A 386 13.66 9.10 9.89
N ARG A 387 13.40 7.80 9.67
CA ARG A 387 12.68 6.98 10.64
C ARG A 387 13.52 6.77 11.89
N ARG A 388 12.85 6.70 13.04
CA ARG A 388 13.50 6.13 14.23
C ARG A 388 13.87 4.69 13.88
N LEU A 389 15.15 4.32 14.07
CA LEU A 389 15.86 3.09 13.63
C LEU A 389 15.21 1.73 13.92
N SER A 390 14.00 1.69 14.48
CA SER A 390 13.40 0.47 15.00
C SER A 390 12.43 -0.23 14.05
N TYR A 391 11.80 0.42 13.06
CA TYR A 391 10.74 -0.23 12.25
C TYR A 391 11.29 -1.36 11.36
N THR A 392 10.68 -2.56 11.46
CA THR A 392 11.13 -3.78 10.76
C THR A 392 10.23 -4.18 9.60
N GLY A 393 9.13 -3.47 9.37
CA GLY A 393 8.23 -3.78 8.26
C GLY A 393 8.87 -3.40 6.91
N ASN A 394 8.76 -4.30 5.93
CA ASN A 394 9.37 -4.11 4.60
C ASN A 394 8.61 -3.12 3.71
N THR A 395 7.40 -2.69 4.09
CA THR A 395 6.58 -1.76 3.31
C THR A 395 5.89 -0.74 4.21
N THR A 396 6.04 0.53 3.87
CA THR A 396 5.31 1.67 4.42
C THR A 396 4.56 2.41 3.32
N ALA A 397 3.65 3.32 3.67
CA ALA A 397 2.98 4.18 2.71
C ALA A 397 4.01 5.00 1.91
N TYR A 398 5.02 5.57 2.57
CA TYR A 398 6.11 6.28 1.90
C TYR A 398 6.84 5.41 0.86
N THR A 399 7.27 4.19 1.22
CA THR A 399 7.98 3.30 0.27
C THR A 399 7.08 2.82 -0.87
N SER A 400 5.76 2.87 -0.69
CA SER A 400 4.80 2.52 -1.74
C SER A 400 4.73 3.62 -2.80
N ILE A 401 4.79 4.89 -2.37
CA ILE A 401 4.93 6.05 -3.26
C ILE A 401 6.25 5.99 -4.00
N ASP A 402 7.34 5.78 -3.27
CA ASP A 402 8.68 5.71 -3.85
C ASP A 402 8.78 4.63 -4.94
N ARG A 403 8.22 3.43 -4.67
CA ARG A 403 8.10 2.36 -5.66
C ARG A 403 7.25 2.75 -6.86
N PHE A 404 6.12 3.42 -6.66
CA PHE A 404 5.28 3.89 -7.75
C PHE A 404 6.04 4.86 -8.65
N ILE A 405 6.65 5.89 -8.07
CA ILE A 405 7.38 6.93 -8.78
C ILE A 405 8.60 6.36 -9.50
N SER A 406 9.37 5.51 -8.83
CA SER A 406 10.57 4.87 -9.40
C SER A 406 10.26 3.97 -10.61
N ARG A 407 9.06 3.37 -10.66
CA ARG A 407 8.64 2.53 -11.80
C ARG A 407 8.25 3.34 -13.03
N GLN A 408 7.83 4.60 -12.87
CA GLN A 408 7.31 5.45 -13.94
C GLN A 408 8.42 6.26 -14.64
N LYS A 409 9.61 5.66 -14.89
CA LYS A 409 10.82 6.33 -15.44
C LYS A 409 10.47 7.42 -16.48
N GLY A 410 10.47 8.70 -16.05
CA GLY A 410 10.05 9.85 -16.86
C GLY A 410 8.77 10.52 -16.33
N LEU A 411 8.88 11.29 -15.25
CA LEU A 411 7.76 12.02 -14.65
C LEU A 411 7.29 13.18 -15.53
N GLY A 412 6.31 12.89 -16.39
CA GLY A 412 5.38 13.89 -16.91
C GLY A 412 4.04 13.78 -16.18
N THR A 413 3.24 12.77 -16.50
CA THR A 413 1.82 12.78 -16.17
C THR A 413 1.38 12.01 -14.90
N PRO A 414 1.95 10.83 -14.54
CA PRO A 414 1.37 10.01 -13.45
C PRO A 414 1.65 10.58 -12.06
N GLY A 415 2.91 10.95 -11.79
CA GLY A 415 3.28 11.53 -10.50
C GLY A 415 2.71 12.93 -10.29
N GLN A 416 2.47 13.70 -11.37
CA GLN A 416 1.78 14.99 -11.27
C GLN A 416 0.31 14.81 -10.86
N ALA A 417 -0.41 13.86 -11.46
CA ALA A 417 -1.78 13.57 -11.08
C ALA A 417 -1.88 13.10 -9.62
N LEU A 418 -0.95 12.23 -9.19
CA LEU A 418 -0.86 11.76 -7.81
C LEU A 418 -0.58 12.91 -6.83
N ARG A 419 0.42 13.75 -7.15
CA ARG A 419 0.78 14.94 -6.37
C ARG A 419 -0.42 15.88 -6.23
N GLN A 420 -1.15 16.11 -7.31
CA GLN A 420 -2.34 16.96 -7.29
C GLN A 420 -3.45 16.38 -6.40
N ALA A 421 -3.68 15.06 -6.45
CA ALA A 421 -4.66 14.38 -5.61
C ALA A 421 -4.31 14.51 -4.11
N ILE A 422 -3.04 14.29 -3.76
CA ILE A 422 -2.53 14.46 -2.39
C ILE A 422 -2.68 15.92 -1.94
N TYR A 423 -2.29 16.88 -2.79
CA TYR A 423 -2.41 18.30 -2.48
C TYR A 423 -3.86 18.73 -2.20
N LYS A 424 -4.82 18.27 -3.01
CA LYS A 424 -6.25 18.57 -2.80
C LYS A 424 -6.76 18.07 -1.44
N TYR A 425 -6.33 16.89 -1.01
CA TYR A 425 -6.65 16.40 0.33
C TYR A 425 -5.89 17.17 1.41
N ALA A 426 -4.58 17.32 1.26
CA ALA A 426 -3.72 17.93 2.25
C ALA A 426 -4.08 19.40 2.54
N VAL A 427 -4.58 20.13 1.55
CA VAL A 427 -4.88 21.57 1.68
C VAL A 427 -6.38 21.88 1.66
N GLY A 428 -7.24 20.89 1.43
CA GLY A 428 -8.70 21.09 1.36
C GLY A 428 -9.55 19.98 1.97
N GLY A 429 -8.97 18.90 2.49
CA GLY A 429 -9.68 17.74 3.02
C GLY A 429 -10.48 16.94 1.98
N GLN A 430 -10.25 17.20 0.68
CA GLN A 430 -11.04 16.60 -0.39
C GLN A 430 -10.41 15.30 -0.90
N THR A 431 -11.15 14.19 -0.78
CA THR A 431 -10.80 12.91 -1.42
C THR A 431 -10.83 13.05 -2.94
N THR A 432 -9.84 12.49 -3.63
CA THR A 432 -9.78 12.53 -5.09
C THR A 432 -9.94 11.13 -5.67
N LEU A 433 -10.83 10.99 -6.65
CA LEU A 433 -10.94 9.80 -7.50
C LEU A 433 -10.04 9.96 -8.72
N MET A 434 -9.27 8.91 -9.04
CA MET A 434 -8.39 8.86 -10.20
C MET A 434 -8.76 7.67 -11.09
N SER A 435 -9.01 7.93 -12.37
CA SER A 435 -9.27 6.89 -13.38
C SER A 435 -8.03 6.47 -14.17
N LYS A 436 -6.90 7.15 -13.98
CA LYS A 436 -5.62 6.86 -14.67
C LYS A 436 -4.68 6.14 -13.71
N HIS A 437 -3.87 5.23 -14.24
CA HIS A 437 -2.89 4.44 -13.48
C HIS A 437 -3.48 3.63 -12.32
N VAL A 438 -4.75 3.22 -12.45
CA VAL A 438 -5.50 2.51 -11.43
C VAL A 438 -4.77 1.22 -11.03
N ALA A 439 -4.40 0.40 -12.01
CA ALA A 439 -3.72 -0.85 -11.79
C ALA A 439 -2.42 -0.66 -11.01
N GLU A 440 -1.58 0.29 -11.41
CA GLU A 440 -0.29 0.56 -10.78
C GLU A 440 -0.45 1.09 -9.35
N LEU A 441 -1.41 1.98 -9.10
CA LEU A 441 -1.67 2.56 -7.77
C LEU A 441 -2.27 1.53 -6.78
N VAL A 442 -3.15 0.66 -7.26
CA VAL A 442 -3.70 -0.49 -6.50
C VAL A 442 -2.57 -1.48 -6.17
N GLU A 443 -1.69 -1.72 -7.13
CA GLU A 443 -0.67 -2.76 -7.09
C GLU A 443 0.51 -2.43 -6.16
N VAL A 444 0.95 -1.17 -6.14
CA VAL A 444 1.91 -0.66 -5.15
C VAL A 444 1.28 -0.51 -3.76
N GLY A 445 -0.04 -0.55 -3.66
CA GLY A 445 -0.76 -0.37 -2.40
C GLY A 445 -0.80 1.08 -1.94
N PHE A 446 -0.89 2.04 -2.85
CA PHE A 446 -1.02 3.44 -2.48
C PHE A 446 -2.48 3.84 -2.27
N ALA A 447 -3.39 3.37 -3.12
CA ALA A 447 -4.75 3.88 -3.18
C ALA A 447 -5.81 2.79 -3.02
N GLY A 448 -6.92 3.10 -2.34
CA GLY A 448 -8.07 2.22 -2.25
C GLY A 448 -8.71 2.03 -3.63
N LEU A 449 -9.13 0.81 -3.96
CA LEU A 449 -9.90 0.55 -5.17
C LEU A 449 -11.34 1.03 -4.96
N TRP A 450 -11.90 1.72 -5.96
CA TRP A 450 -13.29 2.11 -5.99
C TRP A 450 -13.91 1.69 -7.31
N THR A 451 -15.09 1.08 -7.27
CA THR A 451 -15.77 0.58 -8.46
C THR A 451 -17.16 1.19 -8.57
N LYS A 452 -17.47 1.70 -9.77
CA LYS A 452 -18.82 2.16 -10.11
C LYS A 452 -19.52 1.05 -10.87
N GLN A 453 -20.41 0.33 -10.19
CA GLN A 453 -21.32 -0.59 -10.85
C GLN A 453 -22.39 0.20 -11.64
N ASN A 454 -22.88 -0.38 -12.74
CA ASN A 454 -24.01 0.14 -13.55
C ASN A 454 -23.73 1.40 -14.39
N SER A 455 -22.51 1.61 -14.90
CA SER A 455 -22.33 2.51 -16.04
C SER A 455 -22.87 1.83 -17.31
N PRO A 456 -23.47 2.57 -18.27
CA PRO A 456 -23.77 2.05 -19.61
C PRO A 456 -22.56 1.41 -20.31
N GLU A 457 -21.35 1.82 -19.91
CA GLU A 457 -20.07 1.40 -20.46
C GLU A 457 -19.42 0.21 -19.71
N GLY A 458 -20.11 -0.38 -18.73
CA GLY A 458 -19.58 -1.47 -17.90
C GLY A 458 -19.01 -1.01 -16.55
N THR A 459 -18.25 -1.87 -15.87
CA THR A 459 -17.65 -1.55 -14.56
C THR A 459 -16.50 -0.56 -14.74
N ILE A 460 -16.63 0.64 -14.17
CA ILE A 460 -15.55 1.63 -14.18
C ILE A 460 -14.73 1.45 -12.91
N TYR A 461 -13.44 1.12 -13.08
CA TYR A 461 -12.46 1.06 -12.00
C TYR A 461 -11.80 2.42 -11.82
N GLN A 462 -11.79 2.91 -10.57
CA GLN A 462 -11.04 4.10 -10.16
C GLN A 462 -10.28 3.79 -8.88
N VAL A 463 -9.37 4.68 -8.51
CA VAL A 463 -8.78 4.65 -7.18
C VAL A 463 -9.16 5.88 -6.38
N VAL A 464 -9.33 5.70 -5.07
CA VAL A 464 -9.59 6.78 -4.12
C VAL A 464 -8.32 7.11 -3.35
N ILE A 465 -7.91 8.38 -3.42
CA ILE A 465 -6.86 8.96 -2.57
C ILE A 465 -7.57 9.68 -1.42
N GLY A 466 -7.63 9.03 -0.27
CA GLY A 466 -8.32 9.57 0.90
C GLY A 466 -7.94 8.95 2.24
N GLU A 467 -7.01 7.99 2.25
CA GLU A 467 -6.54 7.36 3.49
C GLU A 467 -5.55 8.30 4.20
N PRO A 468 -5.77 8.67 5.48
CA PRO A 468 -4.93 9.65 6.18
C PRO A 468 -3.42 9.36 6.17
N ILE A 469 -3.03 8.11 6.43
CA ILE A 469 -1.62 7.68 6.40
C ILE A 469 -1.01 7.84 5.00
N VAL A 470 -1.79 7.52 3.96
CA VAL A 470 -1.36 7.63 2.56
C VAL A 470 -1.16 9.09 2.16
N VAL A 471 -2.10 9.96 2.53
CA VAL A 471 -2.01 11.39 2.24
C VAL A 471 -0.85 12.03 3.00
N GLN A 472 -0.69 11.72 4.30
CA GLN A 472 0.44 12.21 5.09
C GLN A 472 1.76 11.76 4.49
N ALA A 473 1.91 10.48 4.12
CA ALA A 473 3.10 9.98 3.46
C ALA A 473 3.37 10.70 2.12
N GLY A 474 2.31 11.03 1.38
CA GLY A 474 2.38 11.84 0.17
C GLY A 474 2.87 13.26 0.40
N ALA A 475 2.37 13.91 1.44
CA ALA A 475 2.80 15.26 1.80
C ALA A 475 4.27 15.32 2.23
N GLU A 476 4.75 14.30 2.95
CA GLU A 476 6.16 14.16 3.29
C GLU A 476 7.01 13.82 2.05
N PHE A 477 6.56 12.90 1.20
CA PHE A 477 7.31 12.45 0.02
C PHE A 477 7.49 13.57 -1.03
N PHE A 478 6.41 14.29 -1.35
CA PHE A 478 6.47 15.34 -2.35
C PHE A 478 6.93 16.69 -1.79
N GLY A 479 6.93 16.86 -0.47
CA GLY A 479 7.15 18.16 0.18
C GLY A 479 5.94 19.08 0.04
N LEU A 480 5.39 19.54 1.17
CA LEU A 480 4.23 20.45 1.13
C LEU A 480 4.56 21.77 0.39
N GLU A 481 5.78 22.28 0.55
CA GLU A 481 6.26 23.51 -0.11
C GLU A 481 6.34 23.36 -1.63
N ASP A 482 6.90 22.24 -2.08
CA ASP A 482 7.01 21.89 -3.50
C ASP A 482 5.62 21.72 -4.11
N MET A 483 4.69 21.07 -3.41
CA MET A 483 3.32 20.89 -3.88
C MET A 483 2.57 22.22 -4.01
N THR A 484 2.66 23.10 -3.01
CA THR A 484 2.00 24.41 -3.06
C THR A 484 2.60 25.28 -4.16
N THR A 485 3.94 25.32 -4.26
CA THR A 485 4.65 26.11 -5.28
C THR A 485 4.32 25.62 -6.69
N TRP A 486 4.27 24.30 -6.88
CA TRP A 486 3.85 23.70 -8.13
C TRP A 486 2.38 24.02 -8.46
N SER A 487 1.48 23.98 -7.49
CA SER A 487 0.08 24.38 -7.68
C SER A 487 -0.06 25.83 -8.13
N LEU A 488 0.79 26.73 -7.61
CA LEU A 488 0.81 28.14 -8.02
C LEU A 488 1.30 28.30 -9.47
N TYR A 489 2.34 27.58 -9.86
CA TYR A 489 2.88 27.62 -11.23
C TYR A 489 1.86 27.19 -12.30
N LEU A 490 0.99 26.24 -11.97
CA LEU A 490 -0.01 25.71 -12.91
C LEU A 490 -1.23 26.61 -13.13
N GLN A 491 -1.42 27.68 -12.35
CA GLN A 491 -2.60 28.52 -12.51
C GLN A 491 -2.41 29.52 -13.66
N GLU A 492 -3.29 29.44 -14.66
CA GLU A 492 -3.21 30.31 -15.85
C GLU A 492 -3.89 31.67 -15.66
N ASN A 493 -4.89 31.75 -14.77
CA ASN A 493 -5.63 32.99 -14.52
C ASN A 493 -5.21 33.65 -13.19
N ALA A 494 -5.27 34.99 -13.15
CA ALA A 494 -4.78 35.78 -12.02
C ALA A 494 -5.53 35.50 -10.70
N SER A 495 -6.83 35.21 -10.79
CA SER A 495 -7.66 34.90 -9.60
C SER A 495 -7.24 33.57 -8.96
N ALA A 496 -7.03 32.52 -9.77
CA ALA A 496 -6.56 31.23 -9.28
C ALA A 496 -5.11 31.30 -8.80
N GLN A 497 -4.27 32.15 -9.41
CA GLN A 497 -2.92 32.43 -8.90
C GLN A 497 -2.97 33.05 -7.49
N GLY A 498 -3.89 33.99 -7.24
CA GLY A 498 -4.11 34.55 -5.90
C GLY A 498 -4.46 33.46 -4.88
N PHE A 499 -5.47 32.65 -5.18
CA PHE A 499 -5.89 31.55 -4.30
C PHE A 499 -4.81 30.47 -4.10
N ALA A 500 -4.03 30.16 -5.13
CA ALA A 500 -2.90 29.23 -5.00
C ALA A 500 -1.74 29.84 -4.19
N PHE A 501 -1.53 31.16 -4.30
CA PHE A 501 -0.53 31.88 -3.54
C PHE A 501 -0.85 31.89 -2.04
N GLU A 502 -2.12 32.09 -1.68
CA GLU A 502 -2.58 31.96 -0.29
C GLU A 502 -2.21 30.58 0.28
N LYS A 503 -2.39 29.51 -0.50
CA LYS A 503 -2.01 28.15 -0.09
C LYS A 503 -0.51 27.95 0.03
N CYS A 504 0.29 28.60 -0.81
CA CYS A 504 1.76 28.62 -0.68
C CYS A 504 2.25 29.22 0.62
N SER A 505 1.49 30.15 1.22
CA SER A 505 1.89 30.79 2.48
C SER A 505 1.87 29.82 3.67
N LEU A 506 1.13 28.70 3.58
CA LEU A 506 0.98 27.76 4.69
C LEU A 506 2.32 27.27 5.24
N VAL A 507 3.25 26.90 4.37
CA VAL A 507 4.54 26.35 4.79
C VAL A 507 5.43 27.42 5.45
N PRO A 508 5.63 28.62 4.85
CA PRO A 508 6.32 29.71 5.52
C PRO A 508 5.68 30.12 6.86
N ILE A 509 4.35 30.22 6.94
CA ILE A 509 3.66 30.55 8.19
C ILE A 509 3.96 29.47 9.24
N ARG A 510 3.78 28.19 8.88
CA ARG A 510 4.02 27.06 9.78
C ARG A 510 5.45 26.97 10.31
N THR A 511 6.44 27.32 9.49
CA THR A 511 7.87 27.10 9.79
C THR A 511 8.60 28.34 10.28
N LYS A 512 8.12 29.55 9.96
CA LYS A 512 8.82 30.81 10.23
C LYS A 512 8.05 31.77 11.13
N LEU A 513 6.73 31.62 11.28
CA LEU A 513 5.95 32.58 12.07
C LEU A 513 6.45 32.70 13.51
N GLU A 514 6.78 31.58 14.15
CA GLU A 514 7.34 31.57 15.52
C GLU A 514 8.60 32.44 15.62
N ALA A 515 9.56 32.24 14.72
CA ALA A 515 10.80 33.01 14.71
C ALA A 515 10.57 34.50 14.42
N LEU A 516 9.63 34.83 13.53
CA LEU A 516 9.27 36.21 13.22
C LEU A 516 8.62 36.91 14.41
N VAL A 517 7.65 36.24 15.04
CA VAL A 517 6.96 36.74 16.23
C VAL A 517 7.94 36.96 17.37
N LYS A 518 8.88 36.02 17.61
CA LYS A 518 9.91 36.14 18.64
C LYS A 518 10.85 37.33 18.43
N ASN A 519 11.13 37.70 17.17
CA ASN A 519 12.02 38.81 16.86
C ASN A 519 11.32 40.18 16.97
N GLU A 520 10.03 40.26 16.67
CA GLU A 520 9.28 41.53 16.62
C GLU A 520 8.47 41.83 17.88
N TYR A 521 7.98 40.80 18.58
CA TYR A 521 7.07 40.92 19.71
C TYR A 521 7.72 40.29 20.96
N THR A 522 7.72 41.07 22.05
CA THR A 522 8.25 40.79 23.40
C THR A 522 7.97 39.37 23.95
N GLU A 523 8.66 38.99 25.03
CA GLU A 523 8.56 37.77 25.88
C GLU A 523 7.16 37.10 26.00
N LYS A 524 6.05 37.84 25.80
CA LYS A 524 4.66 37.35 25.89
C LYS A 524 4.27 36.26 24.90
N LEU A 525 4.89 36.21 23.72
CA LEU A 525 4.58 35.20 22.69
C LEU A 525 5.67 34.12 22.58
N ASP A 526 6.69 34.16 23.45
CA ASP A 526 7.74 33.14 23.46
C ASP A 526 7.14 31.78 23.85
N GLY A 527 7.49 30.75 23.09
CA GLY A 527 7.00 29.38 23.31
C GLY A 527 5.60 29.08 22.75
N PHE A 528 4.93 30.04 22.08
CA PHE A 528 3.73 29.75 21.30
C PHE A 528 4.08 29.26 19.89
N VAL A 529 3.58 28.08 19.53
CA VAL A 529 3.91 27.41 18.25
C VAL A 529 2.66 26.96 17.51
N ILE A 530 2.71 26.97 16.18
CA ILE A 530 1.67 26.34 15.36
C ILE A 530 1.87 24.82 15.41
N SER A 531 0.77 24.07 15.50
CA SER A 531 0.79 22.61 15.40
C SER A 531 1.52 22.17 14.13
N GLN A 532 2.51 21.29 14.32
CA GLN A 532 3.26 20.72 13.21
C GLN A 532 2.58 19.45 12.65
N LYS A 533 1.59 18.93 13.36
CA LYS A 533 0.84 17.76 12.91
C LYS A 533 -0.29 18.18 11.97
N SER A 534 -0.47 17.40 10.90
CA SER A 534 -1.71 17.47 10.13
C SER A 534 -2.85 16.84 10.92
N SER A 535 -4.08 17.19 10.54
CA SER A 535 -5.28 16.50 10.98
C SER A 535 -5.65 15.43 9.99
N TYR A 536 -5.23 14.19 10.28
CA TYR A 536 -5.52 13.02 9.45
C TYR A 536 -5.07 13.22 7.99
N GLY A 537 -3.88 13.81 7.80
CA GLY A 537 -3.32 14.13 6.49
C GLY A 537 -3.69 15.52 5.94
N ALA A 538 -4.66 16.22 6.54
CA ALA A 538 -5.04 17.58 6.15
C ALA A 538 -4.35 18.65 7.01
N PHE A 539 -3.64 19.58 6.36
CA PHE A 539 -3.01 20.74 6.98
C PHE A 539 -3.92 21.96 7.02
N ALA A 540 -4.90 22.04 6.12
CA ALA A 540 -5.83 23.16 6.09
C ALA A 540 -7.27 22.71 5.82
N GLN A 541 -8.22 23.47 6.37
CA GLN A 541 -9.64 23.39 6.05
C GLN A 541 -10.03 24.59 5.19
N ILE A 542 -10.77 24.36 4.10
CA ILE A 542 -11.37 25.43 3.30
C ILE A 542 -12.82 25.59 3.76
N CYS A 543 -13.17 26.78 4.24
CA CYS A 543 -14.51 27.09 4.73
C CYS A 543 -15.33 27.79 3.64
N ALA A 544 -16.56 27.34 3.43
CA ALA A 544 -17.45 27.91 2.43
C ALA A 544 -18.35 29.02 3.01
N SER A 545 -18.48 29.08 4.34
CA SER A 545 -19.36 30.01 5.04
C SER A 545 -18.78 30.46 6.39
N PRO A 546 -19.27 31.58 6.95
CA PRO A 546 -18.88 32.04 8.29
C PRO A 546 -19.16 30.98 9.36
N SER A 547 -20.22 30.19 9.17
CA SER A 547 -20.55 29.08 10.08
C SER A 547 -19.47 28.00 10.08
N ASP A 548 -18.86 27.70 8.93
CA ASP A 548 -17.77 26.72 8.83
C ASP A 548 -16.51 27.24 9.52
N VAL A 549 -16.23 28.54 9.40
CA VAL A 549 -15.11 29.21 10.08
C VAL A 549 -15.29 29.14 11.59
N MET A 550 -16.46 29.53 12.10
CA MET A 550 -16.76 29.46 13.53
C MET A 550 -16.69 28.02 14.04
N LYS A 551 -17.20 27.05 13.26
CA LYS A 551 -17.07 25.63 13.59
C LYS A 551 -15.62 25.18 13.66
N TRP A 552 -14.76 25.62 12.74
CA TRP A 552 -13.33 25.34 12.81
C TRP A 552 -12.69 25.95 14.05
N ILE A 553 -13.00 27.21 14.39
CA ILE A 553 -12.48 27.88 15.59
C ILE A 553 -12.88 27.10 16.85
N HIS A 554 -14.17 26.79 17.01
CA HIS A 554 -14.67 26.03 18.15
C HIS A 554 -13.98 24.67 18.25
N ASN A 555 -13.95 23.90 17.16
CA ASN A 555 -13.30 22.59 17.15
C ASN A 555 -11.80 22.70 17.48
N ALA A 556 -11.10 23.72 16.97
CA ALA A 556 -9.67 23.90 17.20
C ALA A 556 -9.36 24.29 18.64
N VAL A 557 -10.16 25.18 19.24
CA VAL A 557 -10.05 25.57 20.66
C VAL A 557 -10.39 24.41 21.59
N ASP A 558 -11.44 23.65 21.26
CA ASP A 558 -11.91 22.52 22.06
C ASP A 558 -11.11 21.23 21.82
N ALA A 559 -10.13 21.25 20.91
CA ALA A 559 -9.35 20.07 20.57
C ALA A 559 -8.54 19.56 21.78
N GLU A 560 -8.83 18.32 22.18
CA GLU A 560 -8.08 17.63 23.23
C GLU A 560 -6.71 17.13 22.75
N LEU A 561 -6.58 16.89 21.45
CA LEU A 561 -5.44 16.23 20.82
C LEU A 561 -4.88 17.08 19.68
N GLU A 562 -3.56 17.24 19.65
CA GLU A 562 -2.87 17.87 18.54
C GLU A 562 -3.07 17.04 17.26
N GLY A 563 -3.42 17.70 16.16
CA GLY A 563 -3.77 17.01 14.91
C GLY A 563 -5.18 16.39 14.91
N ALA A 564 -6.07 16.78 15.83
CA ALA A 564 -7.49 16.45 15.70
C ALA A 564 -8.25 17.39 14.76
N VAL A 565 -7.72 18.60 14.54
CA VAL A 565 -8.27 19.65 13.69
C VAL A 565 -7.14 20.22 12.82
N PRO A 566 -7.38 20.53 11.52
CA PRO A 566 -6.35 21.07 10.66
C PRO A 566 -5.74 22.36 11.26
N PRO A 567 -4.41 22.51 11.28
CA PRO A 567 -3.75 23.66 11.91
C PRO A 567 -4.06 25.01 11.23
N PHE A 568 -4.58 24.98 10.01
CA PHE A 568 -4.94 26.18 9.25
C PHE A 568 -6.40 26.13 8.80
N CYS A 569 -7.00 27.31 8.69
CA CYS A 569 -8.29 27.52 8.06
C CYS A 569 -8.16 28.62 7.01
N PHE A 570 -8.61 28.33 5.79
CA PHE A 570 -8.93 29.35 4.79
C PHE A 570 -10.38 29.73 5.02
N PRO A 571 -10.63 30.94 5.57
CA PRO A 571 -11.98 31.34 5.89
C PRO A 571 -12.77 31.66 4.61
N ASP A 572 -14.06 31.86 4.78
CA ASP A 572 -14.94 32.25 3.68
C ASP A 572 -14.71 33.71 3.26
N VAL A 573 -15.35 34.12 2.16
CA VAL A 573 -15.18 35.45 1.55
C VAL A 573 -15.71 36.63 2.40
N TYR A 574 -16.49 36.37 3.45
CA TYR A 574 -17.02 37.42 4.34
C TYR A 574 -16.08 37.72 5.52
N MET A 575 -15.10 36.86 5.78
CA MET A 575 -14.08 37.08 6.79
C MET A 575 -12.89 37.80 6.16
N GLY A 576 -12.43 38.88 6.80
CA GLY A 576 -11.32 39.70 6.28
C GLY A 576 -9.96 39.00 6.06
N PRO A 577 -9.49 38.14 6.98
CA PRO A 577 -8.19 37.48 6.86
C PRO A 577 -8.16 36.39 5.77
N ASP A 578 -6.99 36.16 5.18
CA ASP A 578 -6.81 35.11 4.17
C ASP A 578 -6.53 33.74 4.80
N VAL A 579 -5.87 33.72 5.97
CA VAL A 579 -5.56 32.49 6.73
C VAL A 579 -5.79 32.71 8.22
N LEU A 580 -6.45 31.74 8.85
CA LEU A 580 -6.59 31.65 10.30
C LEU A 580 -5.75 30.49 10.83
N THR A 581 -5.08 30.69 11.96
CA THR A 581 -4.37 29.64 12.69
C THR A 581 -4.33 29.94 14.19
N LEU A 582 -4.18 28.90 15.00
CA LEU A 582 -3.98 29.04 16.45
C LEU A 582 -2.55 28.66 16.79
N MET A 583 -1.84 29.57 17.45
CA MET A 583 -0.55 29.27 18.07
C MET A 583 -0.82 28.84 19.51
N TRP A 584 -0.17 27.78 19.96
CA TRP A 584 -0.39 27.19 21.27
C TRP A 584 0.89 27.22 22.09
N ASN A 585 0.78 27.48 23.38
CA ASN A 585 1.92 27.33 24.28
C ASN A 585 2.37 25.86 24.37
N ALA A 586 3.55 25.60 24.97
CA ALA A 586 4.09 24.25 25.10
C ALA A 586 3.15 23.26 25.84
N GLY A 587 2.29 23.77 26.72
CA GLY A 587 1.30 22.99 27.47
C GLY A 587 -0.04 22.77 26.76
N TYR A 588 -0.26 23.40 25.60
CA TYR A 588 -1.54 23.39 24.87
C TYR A 588 -2.74 23.81 25.75
N THR A 589 -2.50 24.69 26.72
CA THR A 589 -3.51 25.22 27.66
C THR A 589 -3.98 26.60 27.27
N GLU A 590 -3.12 27.36 26.60
CA GLU A 590 -3.39 28.70 26.13
C GLU A 590 -3.11 28.77 24.64
N PHE A 591 -3.89 29.57 23.95
CA PHE A 591 -3.69 29.83 22.53
C PHE A 591 -3.74 31.32 22.23
N VAL A 592 -3.09 31.68 21.14
CA VAL A 592 -3.17 32.99 20.51
C VAL A 592 -3.73 32.78 19.11
N SER A 593 -4.83 33.45 18.82
CA SER A 593 -5.41 33.46 17.48
C SER A 593 -4.57 34.34 16.56
N SER A 594 -4.17 33.78 15.43
CA SER A 594 -3.44 34.49 14.38
C SER A 594 -4.34 34.66 13.16
N PHE A 595 -4.57 35.93 12.82
CA PHE A 595 -5.35 36.37 11.67
C PHE A 595 -4.36 36.92 10.65
N VAL A 596 -4.12 36.15 9.58
CA VAL A 596 -3.05 36.44 8.62
C VAL A 596 -3.65 37.01 7.35
N GLN A 597 -3.26 38.24 7.01
CA GLN A 597 -3.47 38.81 5.68
C GLN A 597 -2.20 38.61 4.84
N ILE A 598 -2.35 38.01 3.68
CA ILE A 598 -1.29 37.69 2.75
C ILE A 598 -1.33 38.71 1.61
N LYS A 599 -0.20 39.36 1.34
CA LYS A 599 -0.07 40.30 0.22
C LYS A 599 0.96 39.79 -0.77
N TYR A 600 0.53 39.60 -2.02
CA TYR A 600 1.44 39.29 -3.12
C TYR A 600 2.07 40.59 -3.64
N GLU A 601 3.33 40.83 -3.30
CA GLU A 601 4.09 41.96 -3.84
C GLU A 601 4.96 41.52 -5.02
N LYS A 602 4.58 41.93 -6.23
CA LYS A 602 5.44 41.75 -7.42
C LYS A 602 6.37 42.96 -7.55
N LYS A 603 7.63 42.81 -7.14
CA LYS A 603 8.66 43.83 -7.37
C LYS A 603 9.00 43.93 -8.86
N THR A 604 8.24 44.73 -9.61
CA THR A 604 8.60 45.10 -10.99
C THR A 604 9.64 46.21 -10.98
N LYS A 605 10.72 46.07 -11.77
CA LYS A 605 11.59 47.21 -12.08
C LYS A 605 10.73 48.29 -12.74
N GLN A 606 10.48 49.40 -12.06
CA GLN A 606 9.57 50.47 -12.51
C GLN A 606 9.82 50.88 -13.96
N ALA A 607 11.08 50.89 -14.40
CA ALA A 607 11.46 51.16 -15.79
C ALA A 607 10.79 50.24 -16.83
N LYS A 608 10.58 48.95 -16.54
CA LYS A 608 9.88 48.00 -17.42
C LYS A 608 8.36 48.24 -17.46
N ALA A 609 7.77 48.63 -16.33
CA ALA A 609 6.34 48.92 -16.23
C ALA A 609 5.98 50.27 -16.90
N VAL A 610 6.85 51.28 -16.77
CA VAL A 610 6.75 52.53 -17.53
C VAL A 610 6.90 52.26 -19.03
N GLY A 611 7.80 51.34 -19.40
CA GLY A 611 8.00 50.90 -20.77
C GLY A 611 6.77 50.27 -21.43
N THR A 612 5.84 49.69 -20.67
CA THR A 612 4.57 49.14 -21.19
C THR A 612 3.43 50.16 -21.27
N LEU A 613 3.53 51.28 -20.54
CA LEU A 613 2.53 52.35 -20.54
C LEU A 613 2.80 53.41 -21.62
N ILE A 614 4.06 53.54 -22.06
CA ILE A 614 4.48 54.48 -23.10
C ILE A 614 4.79 53.67 -24.36
N PRO A 615 3.92 53.68 -25.39
CA PRO A 615 4.10 52.87 -26.60
C PRO A 615 5.47 53.03 -27.25
N ALA A 616 6.04 54.25 -27.24
CA ALA A 616 7.37 54.52 -27.78
C ALA A 616 8.51 53.73 -27.10
N LEU A 617 8.43 53.51 -25.78
CA LEU A 617 9.42 52.73 -25.04
C LEU A 617 9.24 51.22 -25.24
N PHE A 618 8.00 50.76 -25.46
CA PHE A 618 7.71 49.37 -25.78
C PHE A 618 8.39 48.93 -27.08
N PHE A 619 8.32 49.77 -28.12
CA PHE A 619 8.97 49.52 -29.41
C PHE A 619 10.50 49.68 -29.36
N MET A 620 11.04 50.54 -28.47
CA MET A 620 12.48 50.68 -28.28
C MET A 620 13.11 49.47 -27.58
N CYS A 621 12.44 48.85 -26.61
CA CYS A 621 12.95 47.66 -25.94
C CYS A 621 12.83 46.38 -26.78
N ALA A 622 11.92 46.32 -27.76
CA ALA A 622 11.75 45.16 -28.64
C ALA A 622 12.74 45.12 -29.82
N ASN A 623 13.36 46.26 -30.18
CA ASN A 623 14.16 46.41 -31.40
C ASN A 623 15.63 46.82 -31.17
N VAL A 624 16.29 46.32 -30.12
CA VAL A 624 17.75 46.47 -29.99
C VAL A 624 18.47 45.22 -30.51
N VAL A 625 18.53 45.09 -31.83
CA VAL A 625 19.83 44.97 -32.53
C VAL A 625 19.72 45.78 -33.81
N PRO A 626 20.35 46.96 -33.87
CA PRO A 626 21.33 47.15 -34.93
C PRO A 626 22.63 47.73 -34.38
N THR A 627 23.71 46.97 -34.56
CA THR A 627 25.08 47.49 -34.55
C THR A 627 25.21 48.56 -35.63
N MET A 628 25.39 49.83 -35.23
CA MET A 628 25.93 50.85 -36.14
C MET A 628 27.42 51.04 -35.88
N ARG A 629 28.20 50.65 -36.90
CA ARG A 629 29.60 51.03 -37.10
C ARG A 629 29.72 52.55 -37.17
N VAL A 630 30.66 53.11 -36.42
CA VAL A 630 31.29 54.38 -36.79
C VAL A 630 32.79 54.15 -36.90
N ARG A 631 33.33 54.47 -38.08
CA ARG A 631 34.74 54.40 -38.46
C ARG A 631 35.37 55.79 -38.27
N THR A 632 36.63 55.78 -37.82
CA THR A 632 37.72 56.78 -38.01
C THR A 632 37.59 58.14 -37.29
N SER A 633 38.61 58.73 -36.65
CA SER A 633 40.07 58.49 -36.64
C SER A 633 40.79 59.26 -35.50
N ARG A 634 41.97 58.73 -35.07
CA ARG A 634 43.18 59.40 -34.50
C ARG A 634 43.01 60.16 -33.15
N ARG A 635 43.78 59.93 -32.09
CA ARG A 635 45.24 59.69 -31.93
C ARG A 635 45.54 58.93 -30.61
N ILE A 636 46.57 58.08 -30.66
CA ILE A 636 47.38 57.48 -29.56
C ILE A 636 48.42 58.57 -29.14
N PRO A 637 48.90 58.71 -27.87
CA PRO A 637 49.67 57.64 -27.21
C PRO A 637 49.62 57.46 -25.67
N THR A 638 49.67 56.18 -25.30
CA THR A 638 50.42 55.51 -24.21
C THR A 638 50.55 56.18 -22.84
N SER A 639 50.08 55.50 -21.78
CA SER A 639 50.98 54.88 -20.78
C SER A 639 50.21 54.19 -19.63
N SER A 640 50.60 52.92 -19.43
CA SER A 640 50.83 52.23 -18.16
C SER A 640 49.72 51.98 -17.12
N ARG A 641 49.72 50.70 -16.69
CA ARG A 641 49.42 50.12 -15.37
C ARG A 641 48.00 49.66 -15.05
N ASN A 642 47.82 48.37 -15.34
CA ASN A 642 46.97 47.40 -14.66
C ASN A 642 47.03 47.49 -13.13
N GLY A 643 45.88 47.31 -12.49
CA GLY A 643 45.81 46.98 -11.07
C GLY A 643 44.40 46.85 -10.52
N LYS A 644 43.98 45.59 -10.32
CA LYS A 644 42.99 45.07 -9.36
C LYS A 644 41.52 44.95 -9.77
N LEU A 645 41.16 43.69 -10.07
CA LEU A 645 39.93 43.05 -9.61
C LEU A 645 39.82 43.15 -8.07
N LEU A 646 38.64 43.47 -7.57
CA LEU A 646 38.18 43.07 -6.25
C LEU A 646 36.70 42.65 -6.32
N ARG A 647 36.44 41.49 -5.71
CA ARG A 647 35.15 40.87 -5.45
C ARG A 647 34.30 41.71 -4.49
N ALA A 648 32.99 41.53 -4.56
CA ALA A 648 32.03 41.63 -3.44
C ALA A 648 30.79 40.83 -3.89
N SER A 649 30.57 39.64 -3.35
CA SER A 649 29.79 39.31 -2.13
C SER A 649 28.29 39.31 -2.42
#